data_AF-A0A1C6EBQ1-F1
#
_entry.id   AF-A0A1C6EBQ1-F1
#
_cell.length_a   1.000
_cell.length_b   1.000
_cell.length_c   1.000
_cell.angle_alpha   90.00
_cell.angle_beta   90.00
_cell.angle_gamma   90.00
#
_symmetry.space_group_name_H-M   'P 1'
#
loop_
_entity.id
_entity.type
_entity.pdbx_description
1 polymer ?
#
loop_
_entity_poly.entity_id
_entity_poly.type
_entity_poly.pdbx_seq_one_letter_code
_entity_poly.pdbx_strand_id
1 'polypeptide(L)'
;MKKYIYDVFIAYHGTYSSDGTYDYAKDLAKHLKNVGIIPYVFEEGGSEDWTDTIRHIQESKCMLVLVNDNIYTDEYGRIRKTRPNCEPYQLYEEIETFRSLVNAGQVNRQTINFIYYGDKRKSEDEVRHFLMSLVVDIGQRLNDVIGTFTNPEVVVKWVQKAVVIALDEKIEKVTIDINDIVKQITDNLMRRECAVVIGPLLNDNYSNFRPDDKSGNFFTKCHKLRHEKGDIALRRELETLSRHPVHKNIHHIAKLPFTSYLTTVEYTQIDAGLVEAEKEPVLITDSSSIYGLDLQKGEIPVFEFKRTELHLDDCVMPEGLIYDILKMILTGKKVIYLGYGEDYKGYIAISNALKKILGSDYTIQNNIVVLKSNGMPTIYDDVSNELRIINLNVEDFLGRLITSKNFSKSFRYNADDSKFITDLFNIASTPTETQAIELFLSQLLDDLNRNDLELVEIISKADSNCNNLKRIKRNFNAFEKCWLSIKSDLFSNPTRRKLKKIVEDYKWERHQVTNGIKEQGEDFSENESGRSILLFSESLRAIEFLSGTTDSFQKQSQLFICECRPKSELPFRDAQNFCDLIRDSNCMFSKITIIPDMTAFNLIERGIVDLVVLGAHDVLLSNDMPVYFINTCGSSAIIEIAQKFNVEVIVVAEKGKFNSIESCQTASDDDYDFEYEISYGHESTIYDEYEFMSWAESQNIDTQNIGYDFCEFFRGMKLVCENDTIIAEDNNIRIKLIDDTK
;
A
#
# COMPACT_ATOMS: atom_id res chain seq x y z
N MET A 1 35.80 -14.71 24.22
CA MET A 1 35.37 -13.29 24.26
C MET A 1 36.22 -12.56 25.30
N LYS A 2 36.81 -11.41 24.97
CA LYS A 2 37.41 -10.54 25.99
C LYS A 2 36.28 -10.05 26.90
N LYS A 3 36.53 -10.01 28.22
CA LYS A 3 35.55 -9.55 29.21
C LYS A 3 35.64 -8.02 29.27
N TYR A 4 34.61 -7.33 28.81
CA TYR A 4 34.48 -5.89 29.05
C TYR A 4 34.28 -5.67 30.55
N ILE A 5 35.07 -4.77 31.13
CA ILE A 5 34.94 -4.36 32.54
C ILE A 5 34.11 -3.08 32.64
N TYR A 6 34.17 -2.24 31.62
CA TYR A 6 33.48 -0.95 31.57
C TYR A 6 32.49 -0.90 30.40
N ASP A 7 31.39 -0.21 30.61
CA ASP A 7 30.43 0.09 29.54
C ASP A 7 30.89 1.28 28.70
N VAL A 8 31.54 2.28 29.33
CA VAL A 8 31.96 3.51 28.67
C VAL A 8 33.35 3.94 29.16
N PHE A 9 34.27 4.22 28.23
CA PHE A 9 35.52 4.94 28.50
C PHE A 9 35.28 6.43 28.23
N ILE A 10 35.53 7.31 29.19
CA ILE A 10 35.41 8.76 29.04
C ILE A 10 36.81 9.37 28.86
N ALA A 11 37.16 9.70 27.62
CA ALA A 11 38.33 10.48 27.28
C ALA A 11 38.01 11.97 27.46
N TYR A 12 38.75 12.73 28.27
CA TYR A 12 38.53 14.16 28.44
C TYR A 12 39.80 14.95 28.14
N HIS A 13 39.70 16.00 27.30
CA HIS A 13 40.85 16.78 26.84
C HIS A 13 40.50 18.25 26.65
N GLY A 14 41.39 19.17 27.05
CA GLY A 14 41.16 20.60 26.90
C GLY A 14 41.75 21.40 28.06
N THR A 15 41.01 21.55 29.15
CA THR A 15 41.47 22.25 30.37
C THR A 15 41.32 21.40 31.61
N TYR A 16 42.37 21.43 32.45
CA TYR A 16 42.42 20.82 33.79
C TYR A 16 42.04 21.83 34.90
N SER A 17 41.41 22.95 34.55
CA SER A 17 40.86 23.89 35.54
C SER A 17 39.62 23.29 36.22
N SER A 18 39.23 23.81 37.40
CA SER A 18 38.01 23.41 38.12
C SER A 18 36.70 23.63 37.34
N ASP A 19 36.76 24.39 36.24
CA ASP A 19 35.65 24.62 35.31
C ASP A 19 35.91 23.92 33.95
N GLY A 20 36.81 22.93 33.94
CA GLY A 20 37.32 22.25 32.76
C GLY A 20 36.63 20.93 32.45
N THR A 21 37.12 20.24 31.42
CA THR A 21 36.54 18.96 30.96
C THR A 21 36.65 17.85 32.01
N TYR A 22 37.58 17.94 32.96
CA TYR A 22 37.78 16.91 33.99
C TYR A 22 36.62 16.80 34.99
N ASP A 23 36.21 17.91 35.62
CA ASP A 23 35.14 17.89 36.61
C ASP A 23 33.80 17.48 35.97
N TYR A 24 33.56 17.91 34.73
CA TYR A 24 32.40 17.47 33.96
C TYR A 24 32.45 15.96 33.64
N ALA A 25 33.62 15.42 33.28
CA ALA A 25 33.78 13.99 33.05
C ALA A 25 33.47 13.18 34.32
N LYS A 26 33.84 13.69 35.51
CA LYS A 26 33.52 13.06 36.80
C LYS A 26 32.05 13.10 37.14
N ASP A 27 31.39 14.24 36.95
CA ASP A 27 29.96 14.38 37.20
C ASP A 27 29.16 13.48 36.26
N LEU A 28 29.56 13.42 34.98
CA LEU A 28 28.96 12.51 34.01
C LEU A 28 29.20 11.04 34.40
N ALA A 29 30.41 10.67 34.81
CA ALA A 29 30.70 9.32 35.27
C ALA A 29 29.87 8.95 36.51
N LYS A 30 29.69 9.87 37.46
CA LYS A 30 28.83 9.67 38.63
C LYS A 30 27.38 9.46 38.22
N HIS A 31 26.88 10.25 37.27
CA HIS A 31 25.51 10.14 36.78
C HIS A 31 25.27 8.83 36.00
N LEU A 32 26.21 8.42 35.15
CA LEU A 32 26.18 7.12 34.46
C LEU A 32 26.15 5.95 35.45
N LYS A 33 26.93 6.01 36.54
CA LYS A 33 26.87 5.01 37.62
C LYS A 33 25.48 4.94 38.27
N ASN A 34 24.83 6.08 38.49
CA ASN A 34 23.50 6.13 39.11
C ASN A 34 22.42 5.46 38.26
N VAL A 35 22.60 5.37 36.94
CA VAL A 35 21.68 4.69 36.00
C VAL A 35 22.12 3.26 35.64
N GLY A 36 23.12 2.72 36.35
CA GLY A 36 23.58 1.34 36.17
C GLY A 36 24.61 1.13 35.05
N ILE A 37 25.15 2.20 34.46
CA ILE A 37 26.24 2.13 33.48
C ILE A 37 27.58 2.18 34.23
N ILE A 38 28.57 1.38 33.83
CA ILE A 38 29.89 1.33 34.47
C ILE A 38 30.91 2.15 33.65
N PRO A 39 31.11 3.45 33.93
CA PRO A 39 32.10 4.26 33.24
C PRO A 39 33.50 4.10 33.83
N TYR A 40 34.50 4.27 32.99
CA TYR A 40 35.88 4.55 33.36
C TYR A 40 36.22 6.00 32.99
N VAL A 41 36.76 6.74 33.95
CA VAL A 41 37.28 8.10 33.78
C VAL A 41 38.61 8.19 34.52
N PHE A 42 39.62 8.77 33.89
CA PHE A 42 40.96 8.89 34.49
C PHE A 42 40.97 9.93 35.62
N GLU A 43 41.58 9.62 36.77
CA GLU A 43 41.71 10.56 37.89
C GLU A 43 42.90 11.50 37.67
N GLU A 44 42.67 12.80 37.87
CA GLU A 44 43.71 13.83 37.74
C GLU A 44 44.88 13.60 38.72
N GLY A 45 46.11 13.59 38.20
CA GLY A 45 47.33 13.42 38.99
C GLY A 45 47.81 11.98 39.17
N GLY A 46 47.13 10.98 38.60
CA GLY A 46 47.68 9.63 38.46
C GLY A 46 48.88 9.65 37.52
N SER A 47 49.96 8.92 37.83
CA SER A 47 51.02 8.71 36.85
C SER A 47 50.42 7.99 35.63
N GLU A 48 50.38 8.68 34.50
CA GLU A 48 49.83 8.16 33.25
C GLU A 48 50.71 7.02 32.72
N ASP A 49 50.51 5.80 33.23
CA ASP A 49 50.97 4.62 32.51
C ASP A 49 50.06 4.44 31.29
N TRP A 50 50.59 4.83 30.14
CA TRP A 50 49.92 4.68 28.86
C TRP A 50 49.41 3.24 28.60
N THR A 51 50.11 2.24 29.16
CA THR A 51 49.72 0.83 29.09
C THR A 51 48.39 0.59 29.79
N ASP A 52 48.14 1.26 30.91
CA ASP A 52 46.89 1.16 31.65
C ASP A 52 45.74 1.86 30.92
N THR A 53 45.99 3.03 30.31
CA THR A 53 44.99 3.72 29.48
C THR A 53 44.55 2.83 28.31
N ILE A 54 45.50 2.24 27.57
CA ILE A 54 45.19 1.29 26.49
C ILE A 54 44.37 0.12 27.03
N ARG A 55 44.76 -0.47 28.17
CA ARG A 55 44.02 -1.58 28.77
C ARG A 55 42.57 -1.20 29.03
N HIS A 56 42.32 -0.05 29.64
CA HIS A 56 40.97 0.40 29.98
C HIS A 56 40.12 0.73 28.75
N ILE A 57 40.72 1.24 27.68
CA ILE A 57 40.04 1.38 26.38
C ILE A 57 39.65 0.01 25.81
N GLN A 58 40.55 -0.97 25.86
CA GLN A 58 40.29 -2.34 25.40
C GLN A 58 39.23 -3.08 26.25
N GLU A 59 39.06 -2.68 27.51
CA GLU A 59 38.07 -3.22 28.44
C GLU A 59 36.72 -2.48 28.39
N SER A 60 36.56 -1.50 27.49
CA SER A 60 35.37 -0.65 27.39
C SER A 60 34.51 -0.97 26.16
N LYS A 61 33.18 -0.93 26.29
CA LYS A 61 32.23 -1.18 25.18
C LYS A 61 32.02 0.03 24.27
N CYS A 62 32.12 1.24 24.82
CA CYS A 62 31.86 2.54 24.21
C CYS A 62 32.99 3.52 24.57
N MET A 63 33.26 4.49 23.70
CA MET A 63 34.13 5.62 24.00
C MET A 63 33.32 6.92 23.93
N LEU A 64 33.51 7.77 24.92
CA LEU A 64 32.95 9.10 24.99
C LEU A 64 34.10 10.08 25.05
N VAL A 65 34.19 10.98 24.06
CA VAL A 65 35.26 11.96 23.98
C VAL A 65 34.70 13.32 24.36
N LEU A 66 35.13 13.85 25.50
CA LEU A 66 34.78 15.15 26.03
C LEU A 66 35.90 16.14 25.72
N VAL A 67 35.64 17.13 24.87
CA VAL A 67 36.67 18.08 24.42
C VAL A 67 36.24 19.52 24.56
N ASN A 68 37.23 20.42 24.62
CA ASN A 68 37.00 21.85 24.51
C ASN A 68 38.01 22.52 23.58
N ASP A 69 37.89 23.83 23.40
CA ASP A 69 38.73 24.62 22.47
C ASP A 69 40.23 24.57 22.75
N ASN A 70 40.64 24.13 23.94
CA ASN A 70 42.04 24.10 24.33
C ASN A 70 42.74 22.79 23.94
N ILE A 71 42.08 21.90 23.20
CA ILE A 71 42.76 20.76 22.60
C ILE A 71 43.79 21.22 21.58
N TYR A 72 44.92 20.51 21.52
CA TYR A 72 45.97 20.85 20.57
C TYR A 72 45.55 20.45 19.14
N THR A 73 45.40 21.45 18.27
CA THR A 73 45.12 21.28 16.85
C THR A 73 46.14 22.02 16.00
N ASP A 74 46.26 21.67 14.73
CA ASP A 74 47.10 22.40 13.79
C ASP A 74 46.38 23.56 13.09
N GLU A 75 47.07 24.19 12.14
CA GLU A 75 46.55 25.33 11.37
C GLU A 75 45.27 25.02 10.57
N TYR A 76 44.92 23.74 10.38
CA TYR A 76 43.69 23.29 9.73
C TYR A 76 42.66 22.75 10.74
N GLY A 77 42.89 22.89 12.04
CA GLY A 77 42.00 22.37 13.08
C GLY A 77 42.08 20.85 13.28
N ARG A 78 43.16 20.19 12.82
CA ARG A 78 43.32 18.72 12.91
C ARG A 78 44.06 18.29 14.17
N ILE A 79 43.68 17.15 14.76
CA ILE A 79 44.41 16.54 15.88
C ILE A 79 45.70 15.95 15.32
N ARG A 80 46.86 16.40 15.83
CA ARG A 80 48.16 15.84 15.46
C ARG A 80 48.56 14.69 16.38
N LYS A 81 49.30 13.73 15.81
CA LYS A 81 49.93 12.63 16.53
C LYS A 81 50.89 13.11 17.63
N THR A 82 51.56 14.24 17.39
CA THR A 82 52.55 14.80 18.32
C THR A 82 52.31 16.28 18.57
N ARG A 83 52.51 16.72 19.81
CA ARG A 83 52.57 18.15 20.19
C ARG A 83 53.87 18.81 19.69
N PRO A 84 53.97 20.16 19.65
CA PRO A 84 55.25 20.82 19.47
C PRO A 84 56.15 20.35 20.61
N ASN A 85 57.33 19.80 20.28
CA ASN A 85 58.27 19.06 21.16
C ASN A 85 58.19 17.52 21.15
N CYS A 86 57.52 16.92 20.15
CA CYS A 86 57.54 15.47 19.84
C CYS A 86 56.88 14.52 20.86
N GLU A 87 56.18 15.03 21.88
CA GLU A 87 55.40 14.16 22.77
C GLU A 87 54.14 13.66 22.04
N PRO A 88 53.83 12.35 22.09
CA PRO A 88 52.57 11.81 21.58
C PRO A 88 51.38 12.52 22.22
N TYR A 89 50.42 12.95 21.41
CA TYR A 89 49.22 13.55 21.97
C TYR A 89 48.28 12.44 22.46
N GLN A 90 48.03 12.39 23.76
CA GLN A 90 47.21 11.35 24.39
C GLN A 90 45.85 11.15 23.71
N LEU A 91 45.09 12.23 23.45
CA LEU A 91 43.79 12.14 22.74
C LEU A 91 43.91 11.41 21.40
N TYR A 92 44.97 11.69 20.65
CA TYR A 92 45.23 11.03 19.38
C TYR A 92 45.38 9.52 19.56
N GLU A 93 46.21 9.11 20.51
CA GLU A 93 46.50 7.69 20.75
C GLU A 93 45.29 6.95 21.35
N GLU A 94 44.44 7.62 22.15
CA GLU A 94 43.19 7.04 22.68
C GLU A 94 42.19 6.75 21.55
N ILE A 95 42.03 7.71 20.62
CA ILE A 95 41.19 7.56 19.43
C ILE A 95 41.73 6.43 18.54
N GLU A 96 43.04 6.36 18.30
CA GLU A 96 43.67 5.33 17.48
C GLU A 96 43.57 3.92 18.11
N THR A 97 43.66 3.85 19.44
CA THR A 97 43.47 2.60 20.18
C THR A 97 42.04 2.10 20.04
N PHE A 98 41.05 2.98 20.24
CA PHE A 98 39.65 2.60 20.06
C PHE A 98 39.32 2.27 18.60
N ARG A 99 39.90 3.00 17.64
CA ARG A 99 39.81 2.69 16.21
C ARG A 99 40.32 1.28 15.91
N SER A 100 41.43 0.88 16.52
CA SER A 100 41.98 -0.47 16.35
C SER A 100 41.02 -1.56 16.84
N LEU A 101 40.25 -1.28 17.89
CA LEU A 101 39.18 -2.17 18.37
C LEU A 101 38.00 -2.22 17.38
N VAL A 102 37.63 -1.10 16.77
CA VAL A 102 36.60 -1.05 15.72
C VAL A 102 37.02 -1.91 14.52
N ASN A 103 38.26 -1.73 14.05
CA ASN A 103 38.81 -2.46 12.90
C ASN A 103 38.92 -3.96 13.17
N ALA A 104 39.20 -4.36 14.41
CA ALA A 104 39.22 -5.76 14.83
C ALA A 104 37.81 -6.35 15.03
N GLY A 105 36.73 -5.60 14.75
CA GLY A 105 35.35 -6.02 14.99
C GLY A 105 34.99 -6.18 16.47
N GLN A 106 35.84 -5.68 17.38
CA GLN A 106 35.65 -5.81 18.83
C GLN A 106 34.67 -4.76 19.36
N VAL A 107 34.53 -3.60 18.73
CA VAL A 107 33.54 -2.57 19.09
C VAL A 107 32.90 -1.97 17.83
N ASN A 108 31.68 -1.45 17.91
CA ASN A 108 30.98 -0.87 16.76
C ASN A 108 31.35 0.62 16.63
N ARG A 109 31.58 1.12 15.42
CA ARG A 109 31.85 2.54 15.16
C ARG A 109 30.81 3.52 15.74
N GLN A 110 29.55 3.08 15.88
CA GLN A 110 28.46 3.87 16.46
C GLN A 110 28.57 4.01 17.99
N THR A 111 29.52 3.33 18.64
CA THR A 111 29.78 3.45 20.08
C THR A 111 30.90 4.44 20.40
N ILE A 112 31.28 5.32 19.46
CA ILE A 112 32.06 6.53 19.74
C ILE A 112 31.12 7.72 19.73
N ASN A 113 31.07 8.47 20.83
CA ASN A 113 30.27 9.71 20.93
C ASN A 113 31.19 10.88 21.31
N PHE A 114 30.92 12.06 20.75
CA PHE A 114 31.70 13.28 21.01
C PHE A 114 30.83 14.29 21.76
N ILE A 115 31.33 14.76 22.90
CA ILE A 115 30.73 15.83 23.69
C ILE A 115 31.68 17.03 23.68
N TYR A 116 31.14 18.19 23.34
CA TYR A 116 31.87 19.45 23.47
C TYR A 116 31.50 20.18 24.75
N TYR A 117 32.51 20.66 25.49
CA TYR A 117 32.37 21.39 26.74
C TYR A 117 33.38 22.56 26.81
N GLY A 118 33.11 23.68 26.11
CA GLY A 118 34.08 24.77 25.91
C GLY A 118 33.53 26.20 25.98
N ASP A 119 34.27 27.18 25.42
CA ASP A 119 34.13 28.62 25.71
C ASP A 119 32.69 29.12 25.48
N LYS A 120 32.04 29.55 26.56
CA LYS A 120 30.65 30.04 26.61
C LYS A 120 30.41 31.27 25.73
N ARG A 121 31.45 31.92 25.22
CA ARG A 121 31.37 33.09 24.32
C ARG A 121 31.23 32.72 22.86
N LYS A 122 31.43 31.45 22.49
CA LYS A 122 31.25 30.97 21.13
C LYS A 122 29.79 30.69 20.83
N SER A 123 29.35 31.06 19.64
CA SER A 123 28.03 30.73 19.10
C SER A 123 27.90 29.22 18.83
N GLU A 124 26.66 28.73 18.80
CA GLU A 124 26.35 27.33 18.46
C GLU A 124 26.96 26.91 17.12
N ASP A 125 27.00 27.84 16.15
CA ASP A 125 27.57 27.59 14.83
C ASP A 125 29.11 27.47 14.88
N GLU A 126 29.80 28.25 15.71
CA GLU A 126 31.25 28.12 15.92
C GLU A 126 31.60 26.78 16.60
N VAL A 127 30.78 26.36 17.57
CA VAL A 127 30.92 25.05 18.24
C VAL A 127 30.64 23.90 17.27
N ARG A 128 29.56 23.99 16.50
CA ARG A 128 29.21 23.00 15.48
C ARG A 128 30.30 22.94 14.41
N HIS A 129 30.85 24.07 13.98
CA HIS A 129 31.93 24.11 13.01
C HIS A 129 33.19 23.42 13.54
N PHE A 130 33.57 23.69 14.79
CA PHE A 130 34.70 23.03 15.46
C PHE A 130 34.49 21.50 15.54
N LEU A 131 33.32 21.05 15.99
CA LEU A 131 33.00 19.62 16.10
C LEU A 131 32.91 18.94 14.73
N MET A 132 32.35 19.61 13.72
CA MET A 132 32.33 19.10 12.35
C MET A 132 33.75 18.98 11.79
N SER A 133 34.64 19.95 12.05
CA SER A 133 36.06 19.86 11.67
C SER A 133 36.75 18.67 12.34
N LEU A 134 36.50 18.48 13.64
CA LEU A 134 37.05 17.38 14.42
C LEU A 134 36.56 16.01 13.92
N VAL A 135 35.26 15.89 13.66
CA VAL A 135 34.64 14.65 13.17
C VAL A 135 34.97 14.41 11.70
N VAL A 136 35.19 15.44 10.88
CA VAL A 136 35.71 15.28 9.52
C VAL A 136 37.15 14.81 9.54
N ASP A 137 38.02 15.31 10.43
CA ASP A 137 39.40 14.81 10.57
C ASP A 137 39.42 13.36 11.05
N ILE A 138 38.60 13.01 12.05
CA ILE A 138 38.47 11.63 12.54
C ILE A 138 37.81 10.73 11.48
N GLY A 139 36.78 11.24 10.80
CA GLY A 139 36.02 10.56 9.77
C GLY A 139 36.82 10.31 8.49
N GLN A 140 37.68 11.25 8.08
CA GLN A 140 38.66 11.06 6.99
C GLN A 140 39.67 9.97 7.35
N ARG A 141 40.18 9.97 8.59
CA ARG A 141 41.10 8.94 9.08
C ARG A 141 40.45 7.56 9.29
N LEU A 142 39.13 7.51 9.48
CA LEU A 142 38.33 6.29 9.47
C LEU A 142 37.99 5.83 8.04
N ASN A 143 37.89 6.77 7.09
CA ASN A 143 37.55 6.54 5.69
C ASN A 143 38.68 5.90 4.88
N ASP A 144 39.93 6.27 5.17
CA ASP A 144 41.11 5.82 4.43
C ASP A 144 41.35 4.29 4.47
N VAL A 145 40.55 3.52 5.21
CA VAL A 145 40.70 2.06 5.38
C VAL A 145 39.50 1.25 4.88
N ILE A 146 38.29 1.81 4.79
CA ILE A 146 37.06 0.99 4.62
C ILE A 146 36.44 1.10 3.20
N GLY A 147 37.06 1.87 2.30
CA GLY A 147 36.46 2.14 1.01
C GLY A 147 35.35 3.18 1.16
N THR A 148 35.44 4.20 0.31
CA THR A 148 34.59 5.40 0.22
C THR A 148 33.23 5.27 0.90
N PHE A 149 32.96 6.10 1.93
CA PHE A 149 31.59 6.58 2.14
C PHE A 149 31.13 7.22 0.82
N THR A 150 30.35 6.50 0.03
CA THR A 150 29.84 6.97 -1.28
C THR A 150 28.84 8.12 -1.13
N ASN A 151 28.33 8.36 0.09
CA ASN A 151 27.40 9.43 0.37
C ASN A 151 27.87 10.30 1.56
N PRO A 152 28.41 11.51 1.29
CA PRO A 152 28.75 12.51 2.30
C PRO A 152 27.60 12.83 3.27
N GLU A 153 26.34 12.72 2.84
CA GLU A 153 25.17 12.97 3.70
C GLU A 153 25.01 11.91 4.80
N VAL A 154 25.47 10.68 4.60
CA VAL A 154 25.43 9.63 5.63
C VAL A 154 26.43 9.92 6.73
N VAL A 155 27.62 10.43 6.35
CA VAL A 155 28.61 10.93 7.29
C VAL A 155 28.02 12.11 8.05
N VAL A 156 27.45 13.10 7.36
CA VAL A 156 26.80 14.27 8.00
C VAL A 156 25.67 13.87 8.95
N LYS A 157 24.76 12.96 8.56
CA LYS A 157 23.68 12.46 9.42
C LYS A 157 24.19 11.65 10.62
N TRP A 158 25.31 10.94 10.46
CA TRP A 158 25.98 10.24 11.55
C TRP A 158 26.64 11.24 12.51
N VAL A 159 27.32 12.27 11.97
CA VAL A 159 27.93 13.36 12.76
C VAL A 159 26.86 14.12 13.55
N GLN A 160 25.74 14.48 12.92
CA GLN A 160 24.62 15.18 13.57
C GLN A 160 24.01 14.37 14.73
N LYS A 161 24.12 13.04 14.72
CA LYS A 161 23.66 12.16 15.80
C LYS A 161 24.70 11.92 16.90
N ALA A 162 25.99 11.99 16.57
CA ALA A 162 27.09 11.69 17.48
C ALA A 162 27.62 12.92 18.23
N VAL A 163 27.23 14.13 17.80
CA VAL A 163 27.63 15.41 18.39
C VAL A 163 26.58 15.87 19.41
N VAL A 164 27.00 15.98 20.67
CA VAL A 164 26.18 16.51 21.75
C VAL A 164 26.82 17.81 22.27
N ILE A 165 26.06 18.90 22.24
CA ILE A 165 26.47 20.24 22.69
C ILE A 165 25.83 20.53 24.07
N ALA A 166 26.66 20.73 25.10
CA ALA A 166 26.19 21.15 26.42
C ALA A 166 26.58 22.62 26.66
N LEU A 167 25.58 23.52 26.78
CA LEU A 167 25.75 24.93 27.13
C LEU A 167 24.97 25.26 28.41
N ASP A 168 25.55 26.11 29.27
CA ASP A 168 25.05 26.48 30.60
C ASP A 168 24.16 27.77 30.58
N GLU A 169 23.33 27.94 31.61
CA GLU A 169 22.00 28.60 31.70
C GLU A 169 21.80 30.08 31.26
N LYS A 170 22.66 30.70 30.47
CA LYS A 170 22.47 32.12 30.04
C LYS A 170 22.47 32.40 28.54
N ILE A 171 22.24 31.36 27.72
CA ILE A 171 21.84 31.53 26.32
C ILE A 171 20.50 30.79 26.19
N GLU A 172 19.43 31.53 25.93
CA GLU A 172 18.12 30.94 25.65
C GLU A 172 18.25 30.00 24.44
N LYS A 173 18.12 28.69 24.71
CA LYS A 173 18.16 27.54 23.79
C LYS A 173 19.56 27.12 23.33
N VAL A 174 20.20 26.21 24.06
CA VAL A 174 20.20 24.75 23.85
C VAL A 174 20.91 24.14 25.07
N THR A 175 20.14 23.61 26.03
CA THR A 175 20.66 22.79 27.11
C THR A 175 20.32 21.35 26.74
N ILE A 176 21.28 20.56 26.29
CA ILE A 176 21.06 19.11 26.19
C ILE A 176 21.13 18.57 27.61
N ASP A 177 20.00 18.06 28.10
CA ASP A 177 19.90 17.45 29.42
C ASP A 177 20.88 16.26 29.49
N ILE A 178 21.61 16.13 30.60
CA ILE A 178 22.43 14.95 30.90
C ILE A 178 21.59 13.66 30.73
N ASN A 179 20.29 13.72 31.01
CA ASN A 179 19.36 12.60 30.78
C ASN A 179 19.23 12.20 29.30
N ASP A 180 19.34 13.13 28.36
CA ASP A 180 19.30 12.82 26.92
C ASP A 180 20.60 12.15 26.45
N ILE A 181 21.76 12.58 26.98
CA ILE A 181 23.05 11.92 26.75
C ILE A 181 23.02 10.49 27.29
N VAL A 182 22.52 10.32 28.51
CA VAL A 182 22.34 9.01 29.15
C VAL A 182 21.42 8.14 28.33
N LYS A 183 20.31 8.67 27.84
CA LYS A 183 19.35 7.94 27.02
C LYS A 183 20.01 7.45 25.73
N GLN A 184 20.78 8.29 25.03
CA GLN A 184 21.50 7.88 23.82
C GLN A 184 22.56 6.80 24.08
N ILE A 185 23.34 6.95 25.16
CA ILE A 185 24.34 5.95 25.57
C ILE A 185 23.65 4.62 25.92
N THR A 186 22.55 4.68 26.67
CA THR A 186 21.74 3.53 27.06
C THR A 186 21.16 2.84 25.83
N ASP A 187 20.56 3.59 24.90
CA ASP A 187 20.00 3.07 23.65
C ASP A 187 21.07 2.38 22.79
N ASN A 188 22.29 2.95 22.71
CA ASN A 188 23.38 2.37 21.94
C ASN A 188 23.95 1.10 22.58
N LEU A 189 24.11 1.07 23.90
CA LEU A 189 24.53 -0.14 24.63
C LEU A 189 23.45 -1.24 24.53
N MET A 190 22.18 -0.88 24.66
CA MET A 190 21.04 -1.80 24.60
C MET A 190 20.80 -2.36 23.20
N ARG A 191 20.97 -1.56 22.15
CA ARG A 191 20.96 -2.04 20.76
C ARG A 191 22.02 -3.11 20.52
N ARG A 192 23.18 -3.01 21.14
CA ARG A 192 24.27 -3.98 21.04
C ARG A 192 24.00 -5.25 21.81
N GLU A 193 23.52 -5.17 23.05
CA GLU A 193 23.17 -6.38 23.82
C GLU A 193 22.00 -7.13 23.19
N CYS A 194 21.01 -6.40 22.65
CA CYS A 194 20.01 -6.97 21.78
C CYS A 194 20.67 -7.58 20.52
N ALA A 195 21.58 -6.90 19.83
CA ALA A 195 22.27 -7.44 18.65
C ALA A 195 23.15 -8.66 18.93
N VAL A 196 23.67 -8.85 20.15
CA VAL A 196 24.49 -10.02 20.52
C VAL A 196 23.61 -11.23 20.86
N VAL A 197 22.42 -11.01 21.42
CA VAL A 197 21.42 -12.06 21.69
C VAL A 197 20.63 -12.41 20.42
N ILE A 198 20.34 -11.41 19.59
CA ILE A 198 19.56 -11.48 18.35
C ILE A 198 20.44 -11.81 17.13
N GLY A 199 21.72 -11.42 17.11
CA GLY A 199 22.62 -11.61 15.97
C GLY A 199 22.77 -13.07 15.52
N PRO A 200 22.88 -14.04 16.44
CA PRO A 200 22.84 -15.46 16.07
C PRO A 200 21.46 -15.98 15.61
N LEU A 201 20.38 -15.23 15.89
CA LEU A 201 18.99 -15.55 15.51
C LEU A 201 18.55 -14.81 14.23
N LEU A 202 19.23 -13.73 13.83
CA LEU A 202 18.93 -12.88 12.66
C LEU A 202 20.16 -12.65 11.79
N ASN A 203 20.90 -13.72 11.45
CA ASN A 203 21.95 -13.59 10.45
C ASN A 203 21.36 -12.96 9.17
N ASP A 204 21.95 -11.85 8.75
CA ASP A 204 21.73 -11.05 7.52
C ASP A 204 20.56 -10.05 7.42
N ASN A 205 19.62 -9.94 8.38
CA ASN A 205 18.46 -9.03 8.22
C ASN A 205 18.33 -7.89 9.25
N TYR A 206 19.39 -7.58 9.99
CA TYR A 206 19.36 -6.55 11.04
C TYR A 206 19.02 -5.13 10.54
N SER A 207 19.19 -4.83 9.23
CA SER A 207 18.92 -3.50 8.67
C SER A 207 17.44 -3.15 8.56
N ASN A 208 16.55 -4.15 8.58
CA ASN A 208 15.12 -3.95 8.30
C ASN A 208 14.20 -4.07 9.52
N PHE A 209 14.71 -4.51 10.68
CA PHE A 209 13.94 -4.53 11.91
C PHE A 209 13.85 -3.12 12.51
N ARG A 210 12.74 -2.44 12.26
CA ARG A 210 12.36 -1.22 12.99
C ARG A 210 11.16 -1.55 13.87
N PRO A 211 11.31 -1.57 15.21
CA PRO A 211 10.13 -1.57 16.05
C PRO A 211 9.38 -0.27 15.77
N ASP A 212 8.13 -0.36 15.31
CA ASP A 212 7.22 0.79 15.05
C ASP A 212 6.84 1.57 16.32
N ASP A 213 7.52 1.29 17.42
CA ASP A 213 7.26 1.86 18.72
C ASP A 213 7.97 3.21 18.87
N LYS A 214 7.31 4.26 18.38
CA LYS A 214 7.69 5.67 18.61
C LYS A 214 7.81 6.04 20.11
N SER A 215 7.39 5.17 21.04
CA SER A 215 7.36 5.46 22.48
C SER A 215 8.58 4.96 23.28
N GLY A 216 9.53 4.24 22.67
CA GLY A 216 10.69 3.69 23.40
C GLY A 216 10.35 2.56 24.38
N ASN A 217 9.10 2.06 24.38
CA ASN A 217 8.63 1.02 25.29
C ASN A 217 9.20 -0.37 24.94
N PHE A 218 9.48 -0.66 23.67
CA PHE A 218 10.00 -1.97 23.26
C PHE A 218 11.29 -2.37 24.01
N PHE A 219 12.30 -1.50 24.03
CA PHE A 219 13.59 -1.78 24.69
C PHE A 219 13.46 -1.79 26.21
N THR A 220 12.62 -0.91 26.77
CA THR A 220 12.30 -0.86 28.20
C THR A 220 11.60 -2.15 28.64
N LYS A 221 10.67 -2.67 27.83
CA LYS A 221 9.97 -3.94 28.06
C LYS A 221 10.91 -5.13 27.96
N CYS A 222 11.83 -5.14 26.99
CA CYS A 222 12.86 -6.18 26.86
C CYS A 222 13.82 -6.20 28.06
N HIS A 223 14.26 -5.02 28.52
CA HIS A 223 15.10 -4.89 29.71
C HIS A 223 14.39 -5.40 30.96
N LYS A 224 13.13 -4.97 31.16
CA LYS A 224 12.29 -5.40 32.28
C LYS A 224 12.07 -6.91 32.25
N LEU A 225 11.76 -7.48 31.08
CA LEU A 225 11.60 -8.93 30.91
C LEU A 225 12.87 -9.70 31.26
N ARG A 226 14.02 -9.22 30.78
CA ARG A 226 15.33 -9.84 31.06
C ARG A 226 15.64 -9.81 32.55
N HIS A 227 15.41 -8.66 33.18
CA HIS A 227 15.74 -8.46 34.59
C HIS A 227 14.78 -9.19 35.54
N GLU A 228 13.51 -9.33 35.16
CA GLU A 228 12.48 -9.99 35.97
C GLU A 228 12.40 -11.50 35.72
N LYS A 229 12.65 -11.96 34.48
CA LYS A 229 12.36 -13.34 34.05
C LYS A 229 13.55 -14.07 33.43
N GLY A 230 14.70 -13.41 33.30
CA GLY A 230 15.93 -13.98 32.77
C GLY A 230 15.96 -14.12 31.24
N ASP A 231 17.15 -14.45 30.72
CA ASP A 231 17.43 -14.46 29.28
C ASP A 231 16.56 -15.45 28.49
N ILE A 232 16.18 -16.58 29.09
CA ILE A 232 15.36 -17.62 28.42
C ILE A 232 13.94 -17.10 28.14
N ALA A 233 13.35 -16.34 29.07
CA ALA A 233 12.00 -15.80 28.90
C ALA A 233 11.99 -14.66 27.87
N LEU A 234 13.02 -13.80 27.86
CA LEU A 234 13.22 -12.81 26.81
C LEU A 234 13.35 -13.48 25.44
N ARG A 235 14.13 -14.58 25.36
CA ARG A 235 14.33 -15.31 24.11
C ARG A 235 13.04 -15.87 23.55
N ARG A 236 12.20 -16.49 24.40
CA ARG A 236 10.88 -16.99 23.99
C ARG A 236 9.94 -15.88 23.51
N GLU A 237 9.89 -14.76 24.24
CA GLU A 237 9.04 -13.63 23.86
C GLU A 237 9.48 -13.05 22.50
N LEU A 238 10.80 -12.88 22.32
CA LEU A 238 11.40 -12.45 21.06
C LEU A 238 11.19 -13.47 19.93
N GLU A 239 11.23 -14.77 20.21
CA GLU A 239 10.90 -15.83 19.24
C GLU A 239 9.45 -15.72 18.75
N THR A 240 8.50 -15.44 19.65
CA THR A 240 7.09 -15.16 19.28
C THR A 240 6.95 -13.88 18.45
N LEU A 241 7.75 -12.85 18.72
CA LEU A 241 7.76 -11.59 17.96
C LEU A 241 8.53 -11.69 16.64
N SER A 242 9.47 -12.64 16.53
CA SER A 242 10.26 -12.96 15.33
C SER A 242 9.57 -13.91 14.37
N ARG A 243 8.38 -14.41 14.72
CA ARG A 243 7.42 -14.87 13.71
C ARG A 243 7.08 -13.64 12.88
N HIS A 244 7.90 -13.40 11.87
CA HIS A 244 7.87 -12.20 11.05
C HIS A 244 6.43 -11.98 10.58
N PRO A 245 5.90 -10.74 10.62
CA PRO A 245 4.82 -10.42 9.71
C PRO A 245 5.37 -10.76 8.33
N VAL A 246 4.78 -11.77 7.68
CA VAL A 246 5.13 -12.14 6.32
C VAL A 246 5.15 -10.85 5.53
N HIS A 247 6.27 -10.56 4.86
CA HIS A 247 6.43 -9.32 4.10
C HIS A 247 5.17 -9.16 3.23
N LYS A 248 4.51 -7.98 3.24
CA LYS A 248 3.24 -7.77 2.49
C LYS A 248 3.33 -8.29 1.04
N ASN A 249 4.51 -8.17 0.43
CA ASN A 249 4.85 -8.74 -0.87
C ASN A 249 4.64 -10.25 -0.99
N ILE A 250 5.01 -11.02 0.02
CA ILE A 250 4.97 -12.48 0.00
C ILE A 250 3.54 -12.99 0.11
N HIS A 251 2.67 -12.32 0.89
CA HIS A 251 1.23 -12.60 0.84
C HIS A 251 0.64 -12.35 -0.56
N HIS A 252 1.03 -11.25 -1.20
CA HIS A 252 0.58 -10.96 -2.56
C HIS A 252 1.08 -12.03 -3.56
N ILE A 253 2.36 -12.39 -3.48
CA ILE A 253 2.96 -13.45 -4.31
C ILE A 253 2.25 -14.80 -4.12
N ALA A 254 1.90 -15.15 -2.88
CA ALA A 254 1.22 -16.40 -2.56
C ALA A 254 -0.22 -16.48 -3.08
N LYS A 255 -0.93 -15.35 -3.22
CA LYS A 255 -2.29 -15.31 -3.81
C LYS A 255 -2.31 -15.57 -5.32
N LEU A 256 -1.18 -15.36 -6.01
CA LEU A 256 -1.08 -15.60 -7.45
C LEU A 256 -1.07 -17.10 -7.79
N PRO A 257 -1.63 -17.53 -8.93
CA PRO A 257 -1.81 -18.95 -9.26
C PRO A 257 -0.56 -19.52 -9.93
N PHE A 258 0.62 -19.29 -9.35
CA PHE A 258 1.84 -19.86 -9.91
C PHE A 258 1.87 -21.36 -9.69
N THR A 259 2.36 -22.09 -10.69
CA THR A 259 2.52 -23.55 -10.63
C THR A 259 3.71 -23.98 -9.76
N SER A 260 4.61 -23.05 -9.44
CA SER A 260 5.82 -23.30 -8.65
C SER A 260 6.46 -21.98 -8.24
N TYR A 261 7.21 -21.99 -7.13
CA TYR A 261 8.01 -20.84 -6.68
C TYR A 261 9.50 -21.20 -6.65
N LEU A 262 10.35 -20.29 -7.11
CA LEU A 262 11.81 -20.40 -7.03
C LEU A 262 12.31 -19.27 -6.12
N THR A 263 13.01 -19.61 -5.04
CA THR A 263 13.48 -18.62 -4.06
C THR A 263 14.97 -18.75 -3.79
N THR A 264 15.63 -17.59 -3.64
CA THR A 264 17.01 -17.48 -3.12
C THR A 264 17.05 -17.00 -1.66
N VAL A 265 15.88 -16.80 -1.06
CA VAL A 265 15.66 -16.33 0.32
C VAL A 265 15.11 -17.51 1.14
N GLU A 266 15.31 -17.50 2.47
CA GLU A 266 14.77 -18.50 3.40
C GLU A 266 13.29 -18.81 3.07
N TYR A 267 13.02 -20.08 2.75
CA TYR A 267 11.73 -20.59 2.29
C TYR A 267 10.56 -20.33 3.26
N THR A 268 10.87 -20.10 4.54
CA THR A 268 9.91 -19.94 5.64
C THR A 268 8.90 -18.83 5.42
N GLN A 269 9.26 -17.78 4.67
CA GLN A 269 8.35 -16.68 4.40
C GLN A 269 7.34 -17.01 3.30
N ILE A 270 7.77 -17.64 2.20
CA ILE A 270 6.89 -18.05 1.08
C ILE A 270 5.95 -19.17 1.53
N ASP A 271 6.46 -20.12 2.30
CA ASP A 271 5.69 -21.20 2.93
C ASP A 271 4.52 -20.65 3.76
N ALA A 272 4.82 -19.73 4.69
CA ALA A 272 3.81 -19.07 5.51
C ALA A 272 2.76 -18.30 4.67
N GLY A 273 3.21 -17.61 3.62
CA GLY A 273 2.31 -16.91 2.71
C GLY A 273 1.38 -17.84 1.93
N LEU A 274 1.89 -18.99 1.46
CA LEU A 274 1.11 -19.99 0.73
C LEU A 274 0.10 -20.70 1.62
N VAL A 275 0.49 -21.07 2.84
CA VAL A 275 -0.43 -21.63 3.84
C VAL A 275 -1.56 -20.65 4.16
N GLU A 276 -1.26 -19.36 4.33
CA GLU A 276 -2.30 -18.34 4.54
C GLU A 276 -3.23 -18.17 3.34
N ALA A 277 -2.71 -18.37 2.12
CA ALA A 277 -3.50 -18.36 0.89
C ALA A 277 -4.23 -19.69 0.62
N GLU A 278 -4.36 -20.56 1.62
CA GLU A 278 -5.01 -21.88 1.55
C GLU A 278 -4.41 -22.80 0.48
N LYS A 279 -3.09 -22.69 0.27
CA LYS A 279 -2.31 -23.55 -0.63
C LYS A 279 -1.38 -24.44 0.18
N GLU A 280 -1.08 -25.63 -0.35
CA GLU A 280 -0.20 -26.60 0.29
C GLU A 280 1.21 -26.52 -0.33
N PRO A 281 2.14 -25.74 0.23
CA PRO A 281 3.52 -25.69 -0.25
C PRO A 281 4.26 -27.00 0.03
N VAL A 282 5.10 -27.42 -0.92
CA VAL A 282 6.05 -28.53 -0.75
C VAL A 282 7.45 -28.03 -1.03
N LEU A 283 8.28 -28.01 0.00
CA LEU A 283 9.66 -27.57 -0.09
C LEU A 283 10.53 -28.63 -0.79
N ILE A 284 11.11 -28.27 -1.92
CA ILE A 284 12.01 -29.13 -2.70
C ILE A 284 13.46 -28.67 -2.48
N THR A 285 14.14 -29.31 -1.53
CA THR A 285 15.55 -29.06 -1.18
C THR A 285 16.49 -30.17 -1.63
N ASP A 286 15.97 -31.38 -1.85
CA ASP A 286 16.71 -32.52 -2.37
C ASP A 286 15.79 -33.47 -3.17
N SER A 287 16.38 -34.53 -3.74
CA SER A 287 15.63 -35.52 -4.53
C SER A 287 14.66 -36.36 -3.71
N SER A 288 14.79 -36.40 -2.38
CA SER A 288 13.87 -37.14 -1.50
C SER A 288 12.55 -36.37 -1.31
N SER A 289 12.59 -35.04 -1.24
CA SER A 289 11.41 -34.17 -1.18
C SER A 289 10.47 -34.34 -2.37
N ILE A 290 11.00 -34.75 -3.51
CA ILE A 290 10.22 -34.97 -4.75
C ILE A 290 9.24 -36.12 -4.62
N TYR A 291 9.61 -37.20 -3.94
CA TYR A 291 8.73 -38.38 -3.84
C TYR A 291 7.48 -38.12 -3.01
N GLY A 292 7.47 -37.03 -2.23
CA GLY A 292 6.30 -36.55 -1.50
C GLY A 292 5.41 -35.60 -2.28
N LEU A 293 5.83 -35.12 -3.46
CA LEU A 293 5.09 -34.14 -4.25
C LEU A 293 3.96 -34.80 -5.03
N ASP A 294 2.73 -34.45 -4.69
CA ASP A 294 1.50 -34.87 -5.35
C ASP A 294 0.83 -33.68 -6.04
N LEU A 295 1.26 -33.39 -7.27
CA LEU A 295 0.71 -32.30 -8.09
C LEU A 295 -0.81 -32.45 -8.35
N GLN A 296 -1.37 -33.65 -8.22
CA GLN A 296 -2.82 -33.87 -8.41
C GLN A 296 -3.65 -33.36 -7.23
N LYS A 297 -3.04 -33.18 -6.06
CA LYS A 297 -3.68 -32.58 -4.87
C LYS A 297 -3.61 -31.06 -4.84
N GLY A 298 -2.99 -30.44 -5.85
CA GLY A 298 -2.79 -29.00 -5.87
C GLY A 298 -1.64 -28.53 -4.98
N GLU A 299 -0.75 -29.43 -4.57
CA GLU A 299 0.49 -29.10 -3.88
C GLU A 299 1.37 -28.21 -4.77
N ILE A 300 1.98 -27.19 -4.15
CA ILE A 300 2.75 -26.16 -4.85
C ILE A 300 4.23 -26.35 -4.52
N PRO A 301 5.07 -26.76 -5.49
CA PRO A 301 6.49 -26.93 -5.24
C PRO A 301 7.21 -25.58 -5.07
N VAL A 302 8.00 -25.49 -4.00
CA VAL A 302 8.87 -24.36 -3.68
C VAL A 302 10.33 -24.83 -3.76
N PHE A 303 11.07 -24.36 -4.76
CA PHE A 303 12.47 -24.71 -4.99
C PHE A 303 13.39 -23.69 -4.35
N GLU A 304 14.32 -24.15 -3.52
CA GLU A 304 15.32 -23.31 -2.87
C GLU A 304 16.66 -23.36 -3.62
N PHE A 305 17.13 -22.20 -4.08
CA PHE A 305 18.51 -22.04 -4.57
C PHE A 305 19.41 -21.64 -3.41
N LYS A 306 20.26 -22.57 -2.95
CA LYS A 306 21.26 -22.28 -1.92
C LYS A 306 22.31 -21.31 -2.46
N ARG A 307 22.47 -20.16 -1.79
CA ARG A 307 23.58 -19.25 -2.04
C ARG A 307 24.87 -19.84 -1.46
N THR A 308 25.86 -20.12 -2.31
CA THR A 308 27.23 -20.31 -1.84
C THR A 308 27.93 -18.96 -1.87
N GLU A 309 28.01 -18.31 -0.70
CA GLU A 309 28.85 -17.14 -0.37
C GLU A 309 28.99 -15.97 -1.38
N LEU A 310 28.44 -14.81 -0.99
CA LEU A 310 28.77 -13.43 -1.42
C LEU A 310 28.68 -13.00 -2.89
N HIS A 311 28.52 -13.88 -3.88
CA HIS A 311 28.29 -13.49 -5.28
C HIS A 311 27.07 -14.19 -5.89
N LEU A 312 26.20 -13.41 -6.54
CA LEU A 312 25.02 -13.91 -7.27
C LEU A 312 25.40 -14.85 -8.43
N ASP A 313 26.64 -14.78 -8.91
CA ASP A 313 27.16 -15.59 -10.01
C ASP A 313 27.37 -17.07 -9.63
N ASP A 314 27.36 -17.40 -8.33
CA ASP A 314 27.64 -18.74 -7.79
C ASP A 314 26.37 -19.48 -7.35
N CYS A 315 25.24 -19.31 -8.04
CA CYS A 315 24.09 -20.18 -7.83
C CYS A 315 24.45 -21.63 -8.20
N VAL A 316 24.62 -22.50 -7.20
CA VAL A 316 24.88 -23.92 -7.41
C VAL A 316 23.60 -24.60 -7.90
N MET A 317 23.71 -25.31 -9.03
CA MET A 317 22.59 -26.01 -9.64
C MET A 317 22.16 -27.19 -8.76
N PRO A 318 20.85 -27.45 -8.60
CA PRO A 318 20.40 -28.74 -8.12
C PRO A 318 20.71 -29.82 -9.16
N GLU A 319 21.30 -30.94 -8.74
CA GLU A 319 21.63 -32.08 -9.60
C GLU A 319 20.56 -33.19 -9.53
N GLY A 320 20.52 -34.06 -10.54
CA GLY A 320 19.69 -35.26 -10.54
C GLY A 320 18.19 -35.00 -10.76
N LEU A 321 17.31 -35.67 -10.01
CA LEU A 321 15.86 -35.67 -10.26
C LEU A 321 15.22 -34.27 -10.14
N ILE A 322 15.77 -33.39 -9.30
CA ILE A 322 15.30 -32.01 -9.16
C ILE A 322 15.49 -31.24 -10.48
N TYR A 323 16.58 -31.49 -11.19
CA TYR A 323 16.87 -30.89 -12.48
C TYR A 323 15.80 -31.26 -13.51
N ASP A 324 15.47 -32.55 -13.60
CA ASP A 324 14.48 -33.05 -14.56
C ASP A 324 13.07 -32.50 -14.27
N ILE A 325 12.71 -32.34 -13.00
CA ILE A 325 11.41 -31.76 -12.61
C ILE A 325 11.35 -30.26 -12.86
N LEU A 326 12.40 -29.51 -12.52
CA LEU A 326 12.49 -28.09 -12.89
C LEU A 326 12.38 -27.92 -14.40
N LYS A 327 13.03 -28.80 -15.17
CA LYS A 327 12.90 -28.83 -16.62
C LYS A 327 11.47 -29.06 -17.07
N MET A 328 10.80 -30.09 -16.53
CA MET A 328 9.41 -30.39 -16.84
C MET A 328 8.46 -29.23 -16.50
N ILE A 329 8.61 -28.60 -15.32
CA ILE A 329 7.72 -27.53 -14.85
C ILE A 329 7.90 -26.25 -15.66
N LEU A 330 9.14 -25.87 -15.98
CA LEU A 330 9.45 -24.58 -16.59
C LEU A 330 9.41 -24.59 -18.13
N THR A 331 9.50 -25.77 -18.77
CA THR A 331 9.45 -25.88 -20.23
C THR A 331 8.12 -25.31 -20.77
N GLY A 332 8.22 -24.32 -21.65
CA GLY A 332 7.06 -23.64 -22.26
C GLY A 332 6.26 -22.73 -21.33
N LYS A 333 6.77 -22.42 -20.13
CA LYS A 333 6.14 -21.48 -19.18
C LYS A 333 6.82 -20.11 -19.20
N LYS A 334 6.07 -19.07 -18.82
CA LYS A 334 6.59 -17.71 -18.60
C LYS A 334 7.15 -17.60 -17.18
N VAL A 335 8.35 -17.04 -17.04
CA VAL A 335 8.98 -16.80 -15.73
C VAL A 335 8.91 -15.32 -15.38
N ILE A 336 8.49 -15.01 -14.16
CA ILE A 336 8.46 -13.65 -13.60
C ILE A 336 9.56 -13.54 -12.54
N TYR A 337 10.47 -12.59 -12.73
CA TYR A 337 11.58 -12.31 -11.83
C TYR A 337 11.21 -11.12 -10.93
N LEU A 338 11.16 -11.36 -9.62
CA LEU A 338 10.79 -10.37 -8.61
C LEU A 338 11.99 -10.08 -7.69
N GLY A 339 12.34 -8.80 -7.49
CA GLY A 339 13.18 -8.39 -6.36
C GLY A 339 14.71 -8.42 -6.56
N TYR A 340 15.22 -8.03 -7.73
CA TYR A 340 16.66 -7.79 -7.90
C TYR A 340 16.94 -6.30 -7.67
N GLY A 341 17.68 -6.02 -6.58
CA GLY A 341 17.95 -4.67 -6.10
C GLY A 341 18.86 -3.91 -7.06
N GLU A 342 18.38 -2.77 -7.55
CA GLU A 342 19.08 -1.70 -8.30
C GLU A 342 19.91 -2.09 -9.54
N ASP A 343 20.31 -3.36 -9.74
CA ASP A 343 21.04 -3.87 -10.88
C ASP A 343 20.39 -5.11 -11.52
N TYR A 344 20.57 -5.24 -12.82
CA TYR A 344 20.06 -6.35 -13.64
C TYR A 344 20.94 -7.62 -13.51
N LYS A 345 22.01 -7.60 -12.68
CA LYS A 345 23.02 -8.67 -12.64
C LYS A 345 22.49 -9.94 -11.98
N GLY A 346 21.68 -9.81 -10.93
CA GLY A 346 21.05 -10.97 -10.29
C GLY A 346 20.07 -11.71 -11.21
N TYR A 347 19.37 -10.98 -12.08
CA TYR A 347 18.57 -11.59 -13.15
C TYR A 347 19.46 -12.39 -14.12
N ILE A 348 20.58 -11.82 -14.57
CA ILE A 348 21.49 -12.49 -15.52
C ILE A 348 21.99 -13.81 -14.94
N ALA A 349 22.40 -13.84 -13.67
CA ALA A 349 22.92 -15.05 -13.05
C ALA A 349 21.87 -16.19 -13.04
N ILE A 350 20.63 -15.88 -12.62
CA ILE A 350 19.55 -16.87 -12.56
C ILE A 350 19.05 -17.25 -13.95
N SER A 351 18.98 -16.30 -14.89
CA SER A 351 18.63 -16.60 -16.27
C SER A 351 19.66 -17.52 -16.93
N ASN A 352 20.96 -17.30 -16.68
CA ASN A 352 22.03 -18.18 -17.15
C ASN A 352 21.97 -19.57 -16.51
N ALA A 353 21.67 -19.64 -15.22
CA ALA A 353 21.40 -20.89 -14.51
C ALA A 353 20.23 -21.67 -15.13
N LEU A 354 19.08 -21.02 -15.32
CA LEU A 354 17.91 -21.63 -15.96
C LEU A 354 18.17 -22.04 -17.39
N LYS A 355 18.93 -21.25 -18.17
CA LYS A 355 19.35 -21.59 -19.53
C LYS A 355 20.25 -22.84 -19.56
N LYS A 356 21.12 -23.03 -18.56
CA LYS A 356 21.89 -24.28 -18.40
C LYS A 356 20.99 -25.47 -18.06
N ILE A 357 19.91 -25.27 -17.29
CA ILE A 357 18.95 -26.32 -16.91
C ILE A 357 18.05 -26.73 -18.07
N LEU A 358 17.53 -25.75 -18.78
CA LEU A 358 16.47 -25.94 -19.75
C LEU A 358 17.02 -26.15 -21.17
N GLY A 359 18.30 -25.81 -21.40
CA GLY A 359 18.99 -26.03 -22.67
C GLY A 359 18.40 -25.18 -23.80
N SER A 360 18.36 -25.74 -25.00
CA SER A 360 17.73 -25.11 -26.18
C SER A 360 16.22 -24.92 -26.05
N ASP A 361 15.58 -25.64 -25.13
CA ASP A 361 14.13 -25.58 -24.90
C ASP A 361 13.74 -24.34 -24.07
N TYR A 362 14.73 -23.62 -23.52
CA TYR A 362 14.53 -22.33 -22.87
C TYR A 362 14.46 -21.20 -23.87
N THR A 363 13.25 -20.86 -24.31
CA THR A 363 13.03 -19.61 -25.02
C THR A 363 12.96 -18.47 -24.00
N ILE A 364 13.93 -17.55 -24.04
CA ILE A 364 13.94 -16.34 -23.20
C ILE A 364 12.68 -15.49 -23.46
N GLN A 365 12.14 -15.61 -24.68
CA GLN A 365 10.92 -14.97 -25.15
C GLN A 365 9.80 -15.10 -24.11
N ASN A 366 9.33 -13.95 -23.61
CA ASN A 366 8.21 -13.76 -22.68
C ASN A 366 8.52 -13.79 -21.17
N ASN A 367 9.79 -13.74 -20.77
CA ASN A 367 10.13 -13.51 -19.36
C ASN A 367 9.89 -12.04 -18.97
N ILE A 368 9.46 -11.83 -17.72
CA ILE A 368 9.18 -10.50 -17.16
C ILE A 368 10.15 -10.25 -16.00
N VAL A 369 10.88 -9.14 -16.03
CA VAL A 369 11.78 -8.72 -14.95
C VAL A 369 11.25 -7.47 -14.31
N VAL A 370 11.02 -7.50 -12.99
CA VAL A 370 10.54 -6.35 -12.22
C VAL A 370 11.69 -5.75 -11.41
N LEU A 371 12.12 -4.54 -11.80
CA LEU A 371 13.22 -3.83 -11.16
C LEU A 371 12.70 -2.80 -10.16
N LYS A 372 13.38 -2.68 -9.01
CA LYS A 372 13.07 -1.67 -8.00
C LYS A 372 13.54 -0.29 -8.49
N SER A 373 12.60 0.54 -8.97
CA SER A 373 12.89 1.92 -9.38
C SER A 373 12.65 2.93 -8.26
N ASN A 374 13.51 3.96 -8.21
CA ASN A 374 13.33 5.19 -7.43
C ASN A 374 12.76 6.35 -8.30
N GLY A 375 12.23 6.05 -9.50
CA GLY A 375 11.79 7.02 -10.51
C GLY A 375 10.52 6.60 -11.28
N MET A 376 10.21 7.32 -12.37
CA MET A 376 8.98 7.12 -13.15
C MET A 376 8.87 5.69 -13.71
N PRO A 377 7.70 5.04 -13.62
CA PRO A 377 7.46 3.72 -14.20
C PRO A 377 7.76 3.73 -15.69
N THR A 378 8.61 2.81 -16.14
CA THR A 378 8.98 2.70 -17.55
C THR A 378 9.06 1.23 -17.94
N ILE A 379 8.46 0.92 -19.08
CA ILE A 379 8.54 -0.40 -19.71
C ILE A 379 9.51 -0.23 -20.89
N TYR A 380 10.58 -1.00 -20.89
CA TYR A 380 11.46 -1.09 -22.04
C TYR A 380 11.55 -2.55 -22.46
N ASP A 381 11.30 -2.81 -23.73
CA ASP A 381 11.66 -4.08 -24.35
C ASP A 381 13.16 -3.99 -24.66
N ASP A 382 13.96 -4.86 -24.04
CA ASP A 382 15.39 -4.90 -24.36
C ASP A 382 15.57 -5.31 -25.82
N VAL A 383 16.59 -4.76 -26.47
CA VAL A 383 16.82 -4.58 -27.92
C VAL A 383 16.91 -5.90 -28.73
N SER A 384 16.60 -7.04 -28.10
CA SER A 384 16.52 -8.36 -28.72
C SER A 384 15.09 -8.92 -28.89
N ASN A 385 14.02 -8.22 -28.45
CA ASN A 385 12.61 -8.67 -28.46
C ASN A 385 12.28 -9.85 -27.52
N GLU A 386 13.20 -10.30 -26.66
CA GLU A 386 13.01 -11.53 -25.89
C GLU A 386 12.70 -11.32 -24.40
N LEU A 387 12.91 -10.12 -23.86
CA LEU A 387 12.77 -9.80 -22.43
C LEU A 387 11.95 -8.53 -22.20
N ARG A 388 10.91 -8.61 -21.37
CA ARG A 388 10.16 -7.43 -20.93
C ARG A 388 10.63 -6.98 -19.55
N ILE A 389 11.22 -5.79 -19.48
CA ILE A 389 11.65 -5.18 -18.22
C ILE A 389 10.58 -4.18 -17.76
N ILE A 390 10.08 -4.38 -16.55
CA ILE A 390 9.11 -3.51 -15.89
C ILE A 390 9.83 -2.80 -14.75
N ASN A 391 10.00 -1.49 -14.90
CA ASN A 391 10.64 -0.68 -13.89
C ASN A 391 9.58 -0.13 -12.91
N LEU A 392 9.19 -0.94 -11.92
CA LEU A 392 8.10 -0.63 -10.99
C LEU A 392 8.42 -1.21 -9.60
N ASN A 393 7.97 -0.56 -8.54
CA ASN A 393 8.03 -1.15 -7.21
C ASN A 393 7.37 -2.54 -7.22
N VAL A 394 8.04 -3.54 -6.63
CA VAL A 394 7.54 -4.92 -6.59
C VAL A 394 6.17 -5.01 -5.90
N GLU A 395 5.92 -4.19 -4.86
CA GLU A 395 4.60 -4.09 -4.20
C GLU A 395 3.53 -3.63 -5.18
N ASP A 396 3.82 -2.57 -5.93
CA ASP A 396 2.89 -1.99 -6.91
C ASP A 396 2.67 -2.95 -8.08
N PHE A 397 3.72 -3.62 -8.57
CA PHE A 397 3.60 -4.63 -9.62
C PHE A 397 2.73 -5.80 -9.18
N LEU A 398 2.98 -6.35 -7.99
CA LEU A 398 2.22 -7.48 -7.48
C LEU A 398 0.77 -7.10 -7.15
N GLY A 399 0.57 -5.91 -6.56
CA GLY A 399 -0.74 -5.32 -6.38
C GLY A 399 -1.47 -5.28 -7.71
N ARG A 400 -0.90 -4.59 -8.71
CA ARG A 400 -1.44 -4.53 -10.07
C ARG A 400 -1.66 -5.89 -10.70
N LEU A 401 -0.80 -6.88 -10.48
CA LEU A 401 -0.95 -8.22 -11.07
C LEU A 401 -2.15 -8.95 -10.45
N ILE A 402 -2.34 -8.84 -9.14
CA ILE A 402 -3.50 -9.38 -8.43
C ILE A 402 -4.77 -8.65 -8.88
N THR A 403 -4.75 -7.32 -8.95
CA THR A 403 -5.89 -6.54 -9.43
C THR A 403 -6.16 -6.86 -10.91
N SER A 404 -5.14 -7.00 -11.76
CA SER A 404 -5.26 -7.39 -13.19
C SER A 404 -5.75 -8.82 -13.41
N LYS A 405 -5.69 -9.71 -12.42
CA LYS A 405 -6.42 -10.98 -12.51
C LYS A 405 -7.91 -10.80 -12.30
N ASN A 406 -8.29 -9.74 -11.61
CA ASN A 406 -9.66 -9.30 -11.42
C ASN A 406 -10.07 -8.20 -12.42
N PHE A 407 -9.17 -7.71 -13.28
CA PHE A 407 -9.42 -6.69 -14.30
C PHE A 407 -9.12 -7.29 -15.66
N SER A 408 -10.12 -7.38 -16.54
CA SER A 408 -9.81 -7.69 -17.94
C SER A 408 -8.81 -6.66 -18.49
N LYS A 409 -8.01 -7.10 -19.46
CA LYS A 409 -6.76 -6.47 -19.92
C LYS A 409 -6.91 -5.11 -20.61
N SER A 410 -8.10 -4.52 -20.69
CA SER A 410 -8.34 -3.31 -21.48
C SER A 410 -7.95 -2.00 -20.79
N PHE A 411 -7.73 -1.98 -19.46
CA PHE A 411 -7.23 -0.77 -18.78
C PHE A 411 -5.71 -0.68 -18.84
N ARG A 412 -5.19 0.04 -19.85
CA ARG A 412 -3.80 0.54 -19.84
C ARG A 412 -3.63 1.52 -18.68
N TYR A 413 -3.23 0.99 -17.54
CA TYR A 413 -2.90 1.75 -16.33
C TYR A 413 -1.84 2.80 -16.67
N ASN A 414 -2.21 4.07 -16.66
CA ASN A 414 -1.22 5.14 -16.76
C ASN A 414 -0.53 5.26 -15.40
N ALA A 415 0.76 5.64 -15.40
CA ALA A 415 1.50 5.88 -14.16
C ALA A 415 0.89 6.99 -13.27
N ASP A 416 -0.10 7.73 -13.79
CA ASP A 416 -0.82 8.83 -13.15
C ASP A 416 -2.16 8.45 -12.50
N ASP A 417 -2.54 7.17 -12.49
CA ASP A 417 -3.82 6.76 -11.91
C ASP A 417 -3.83 7.02 -10.39
N SER A 418 -4.74 7.90 -9.97
CA SER A 418 -4.79 8.34 -8.58
C SER A 418 -5.19 7.19 -7.65
N LYS A 419 -4.78 7.28 -6.38
CA LYS A 419 -5.19 6.33 -5.33
C LYS A 419 -6.71 6.09 -5.33
N PHE A 420 -7.50 7.13 -5.59
CA PHE A 420 -8.96 7.05 -5.74
C PHE A 420 -9.40 6.02 -6.77
N ILE A 421 -8.87 6.09 -8.00
CA ILE A 421 -9.24 5.17 -9.08
C ILE A 421 -8.85 3.74 -8.73
N THR A 422 -7.67 3.57 -8.10
CA THR A 422 -7.22 2.27 -7.62
C THR A 422 -8.15 1.70 -6.55
N ASP A 423 -8.49 2.50 -5.54
CA ASP A 423 -9.39 2.11 -4.45
C ASP A 423 -10.80 1.81 -4.98
N LEU A 424 -11.30 2.56 -5.96
CA LEU A 424 -12.61 2.37 -6.57
C LEU A 424 -12.71 1.02 -7.26
N PHE A 425 -11.68 0.69 -8.03
CA PHE A 425 -11.58 -0.55 -8.76
C PHE A 425 -11.27 -1.76 -7.87
N ASN A 426 -10.70 -1.54 -6.68
CA ASN A 426 -10.57 -2.58 -5.66
C ASN A 426 -11.92 -2.96 -5.01
N ILE A 427 -12.90 -2.06 -4.99
CA ILE A 427 -14.26 -2.34 -4.48
C ILE A 427 -15.02 -3.20 -5.49
N ALA A 428 -15.02 -2.80 -6.77
CA ALA A 428 -15.69 -3.51 -7.84
C ALA A 428 -14.98 -3.28 -9.17
N SER A 429 -14.94 -4.29 -10.05
CA SER A 429 -14.38 -4.14 -11.40
C SER A 429 -15.13 -3.15 -12.27
N THR A 430 -16.43 -3.06 -12.05
CA THR A 430 -17.39 -2.25 -12.79
C THR A 430 -18.19 -1.42 -11.78
N PRO A 431 -17.53 -0.48 -11.07
CA PRO A 431 -18.14 0.23 -9.95
C PRO A 431 -19.39 0.97 -10.42
N THR A 432 -20.44 0.95 -9.61
CA THR A 432 -21.61 1.82 -9.81
C THR A 432 -21.26 3.27 -9.50
N GLU A 433 -22.00 4.19 -10.09
CA GLU A 433 -21.82 5.62 -9.82
C GLU A 433 -21.99 5.96 -8.33
N THR A 434 -22.92 5.30 -7.64
CA THR A 434 -23.11 5.45 -6.20
C THR A 434 -21.88 5.03 -5.41
N GLN A 435 -21.28 3.86 -5.72
CA GLN A 435 -20.04 3.40 -5.08
C GLN A 435 -18.89 4.40 -5.30
N ALA A 436 -18.80 4.99 -6.50
CA ALA A 436 -17.80 6.01 -6.81
C ALA A 436 -17.98 7.27 -5.95
N ILE A 437 -19.21 7.76 -5.80
CA ILE A 437 -19.53 8.92 -4.95
C ILE A 437 -19.16 8.64 -3.49
N GLU A 438 -19.57 7.49 -2.95
CA GLU A 438 -19.34 7.14 -1.54
C GLU A 438 -17.85 7.01 -1.20
N LEU A 439 -17.07 6.37 -2.09
CA LEU A 439 -15.63 6.29 -1.94
C LEU A 439 -14.99 7.67 -2.03
N PHE A 440 -15.40 8.49 -3.00
CA PHE A 440 -14.86 9.83 -3.21
C PHE A 440 -15.08 10.72 -1.98
N LEU A 441 -16.30 10.75 -1.45
CA LEU A 441 -16.62 11.51 -0.23
C LEU A 441 -15.80 11.03 0.97
N SER A 442 -15.63 9.71 1.12
CA SER A 442 -14.86 9.13 2.22
C SER A 442 -13.38 9.50 2.12
N GLN A 443 -12.79 9.41 0.92
CA GLN A 443 -11.41 9.80 0.69
C GLN A 443 -11.19 11.31 0.86
N LEU A 444 -12.15 12.13 0.44
CA LEU A 444 -12.09 13.58 0.63
C LEU A 444 -12.11 13.94 2.12
N LEU A 445 -12.91 13.25 2.94
CA LEU A 445 -12.90 13.41 4.40
C LEU A 445 -11.57 12.98 5.02
N ASP A 446 -10.99 11.87 4.57
CA ASP A 446 -9.68 11.41 5.04
C ASP A 446 -8.58 12.44 4.74
N ASP A 447 -8.56 12.98 3.51
CA ASP A 447 -7.62 14.04 3.12
C ASP A 447 -7.86 15.33 3.93
N LEU A 448 -9.10 15.67 4.28
CA LEU A 448 -9.43 16.82 5.14
C LEU A 448 -9.02 16.64 6.61
N ASN A 449 -8.94 15.40 7.09
CA ASN A 449 -8.50 15.06 8.44
C ASN A 449 -6.96 15.03 8.57
N ARG A 450 -6.25 14.96 7.46
CA ARG A 450 -4.79 14.97 7.38
C ARG A 450 -4.22 16.37 7.54
N ASN A 451 -3.50 16.65 8.62
CA ASN A 451 -2.95 17.99 8.88
C ASN A 451 -1.76 18.36 7.98
N ASP A 452 -1.24 17.40 7.21
CA ASP A 452 -0.07 17.55 6.33
C ASP A 452 -0.39 18.02 4.90
N LEU A 453 -1.68 18.13 4.53
CA LEU A 453 -2.11 18.57 3.19
C LEU A 453 -2.67 19.99 3.22
N GLU A 454 -2.32 20.84 2.26
CA GLU A 454 -2.95 22.16 2.16
C GLU A 454 -4.35 22.07 1.53
N LEU A 455 -5.28 22.97 1.90
CA LEU A 455 -6.67 22.93 1.37
C LEU A 455 -6.71 22.99 -0.16
N VAL A 456 -5.83 23.80 -0.76
CA VAL A 456 -5.71 23.95 -2.21
C VAL A 456 -5.28 22.63 -2.87
N GLU A 457 -4.39 21.88 -2.22
CA GLU A 457 -3.94 20.57 -2.70
C GLU A 457 -5.09 19.56 -2.67
N ILE A 458 -5.88 19.54 -1.60
CA ILE A 458 -7.05 18.66 -1.46
C ILE A 458 -8.07 18.94 -2.58
N ILE A 459 -8.38 20.21 -2.85
CA ILE A 459 -9.32 20.60 -3.91
C ILE A 459 -8.78 20.22 -5.29
N SER A 460 -7.50 20.47 -5.55
CA SER A 460 -6.84 20.11 -6.82
C SER A 460 -6.88 18.60 -7.05
N LYS A 461 -6.62 17.81 -6.01
CA LYS A 461 -6.71 16.35 -6.06
C LYS A 461 -8.13 15.87 -6.33
N ALA A 462 -9.13 16.49 -5.70
CA ALA A 462 -10.55 16.20 -5.94
C ALA A 462 -10.98 16.52 -7.38
N ASP A 463 -10.57 17.68 -7.92
CA ASP A 463 -10.78 18.04 -9.33
C ASP A 463 -10.13 17.03 -10.28
N SER A 464 -8.88 16.62 -10.00
CA SER A 464 -8.16 15.61 -10.78
C SER A 464 -8.87 14.26 -10.75
N ASN A 465 -9.29 13.78 -9.57
CA ASN A 465 -10.05 12.54 -9.42
C ASN A 465 -11.35 12.56 -10.21
N CYS A 466 -12.10 13.67 -10.15
CA CYS A 466 -13.34 13.83 -10.90
C CYS A 466 -13.10 13.80 -12.41
N ASN A 467 -12.11 14.53 -12.90
CA ASN A 467 -11.78 14.55 -14.33
C ASN A 467 -11.28 13.19 -14.83
N ASN A 468 -10.47 12.49 -14.03
CA ASN A 468 -9.97 11.16 -14.37
C ASN A 468 -11.11 10.15 -14.43
N LEU A 469 -12.02 10.15 -13.44
CA LEU A 469 -13.18 9.27 -13.46
C LEU A 469 -14.08 9.55 -14.66
N LYS A 470 -14.35 10.82 -14.99
CA LYS A 470 -15.15 11.20 -16.16
C LYS A 470 -14.54 10.76 -17.49
N ARG A 471 -13.20 10.73 -17.59
CA ARG A 471 -12.50 10.18 -18.77
C ARG A 471 -12.71 8.67 -18.93
N ILE A 472 -12.81 7.96 -17.80
CA ILE A 472 -12.98 6.50 -17.71
C ILE A 472 -14.46 6.10 -17.87
N LYS A 473 -15.36 6.86 -17.26
CA LYS A 473 -16.81 6.64 -17.19
C LYS A 473 -17.52 7.96 -17.49
N ARG A 474 -17.79 8.26 -18.76
CA ARG A 474 -18.34 9.56 -19.17
C ARG A 474 -19.76 9.78 -18.68
N ASN A 475 -20.47 8.69 -18.43
CA ASN A 475 -21.85 8.66 -18.01
C ASN A 475 -22.09 8.82 -16.49
N PHE A 476 -21.05 9.11 -15.70
CA PHE A 476 -21.18 9.34 -14.25
C PHE A 476 -21.55 10.81 -13.95
N ASN A 477 -22.71 11.22 -14.45
CA ASN A 477 -23.20 12.61 -14.35
C ASN A 477 -23.55 13.03 -12.92
N ALA A 478 -24.15 12.15 -12.11
CA ALA A 478 -24.44 12.41 -10.71
C ALA A 478 -23.16 12.55 -9.87
N PHE A 479 -22.10 11.81 -10.20
CA PHE A 479 -20.79 12.00 -9.58
C PHE A 479 -20.25 13.42 -9.82
N GLU A 480 -20.27 13.88 -11.07
CA GLU A 480 -19.82 15.22 -11.42
C GLU A 480 -20.70 16.29 -10.75
N LYS A 481 -22.03 16.15 -10.80
CA LYS A 481 -22.99 17.03 -10.12
C LYS A 481 -22.69 17.12 -8.62
N CYS A 482 -22.37 16.01 -7.97
CA CYS A 482 -21.99 15.98 -6.55
C CYS A 482 -20.75 16.83 -6.28
N TRP A 483 -19.68 16.64 -7.05
CA TRP A 483 -18.46 17.44 -6.87
C TRP A 483 -18.69 18.92 -7.18
N LEU A 484 -19.40 19.23 -8.26
CA LEU A 484 -19.72 20.61 -8.64
C LEU A 484 -20.54 21.32 -7.56
N SER A 485 -21.49 20.64 -6.91
CA SER A 485 -22.25 21.25 -5.83
C SER A 485 -21.39 21.50 -4.59
N ILE A 486 -20.57 20.52 -4.18
CA ILE A 486 -19.62 20.70 -3.06
C ILE A 486 -18.68 21.89 -3.33
N LYS A 487 -18.19 22.00 -4.57
CA LYS A 487 -17.32 23.08 -5.01
C LYS A 487 -18.04 24.42 -5.02
N SER A 488 -19.27 24.46 -5.53
CA SER A 488 -20.15 25.65 -5.54
C SER A 488 -20.35 26.22 -4.13
N ASP A 489 -20.70 25.35 -3.17
CA ASP A 489 -20.94 25.74 -1.78
C ASP A 489 -19.68 26.26 -1.07
N LEU A 490 -18.50 25.90 -1.58
CA LEU A 490 -17.21 26.33 -1.04
C LEU A 490 -16.82 27.76 -1.46
N PHE A 491 -17.20 28.23 -2.64
CA PHE A 491 -16.62 29.41 -3.32
C PHE A 491 -16.67 30.72 -2.54
N SER A 492 -17.64 30.92 -1.64
CA SER A 492 -17.79 32.21 -0.95
C SER A 492 -16.71 32.48 0.11
N ASN A 493 -16.14 31.42 0.72
CA ASN A 493 -15.06 31.52 1.72
C ASN A 493 -14.46 30.12 1.97
N PRO A 494 -13.46 29.69 1.18
CA PRO A 494 -12.92 28.34 1.26
C PRO A 494 -12.10 28.16 2.54
N THR A 495 -12.63 27.39 3.48
CA THR A 495 -11.88 26.94 4.66
C THR A 495 -11.99 25.44 4.79
N ARG A 496 -10.95 24.80 5.33
CA ARG A 496 -10.94 23.34 5.57
C ARG A 496 -12.12 22.90 6.41
N ARG A 497 -12.46 23.67 7.44
CA ARG A 497 -13.62 23.41 8.31
C ARG A 497 -14.94 23.49 7.53
N LYS A 498 -15.10 24.48 6.65
CA LYS A 498 -16.31 24.62 5.82
C LYS A 498 -16.43 23.46 4.84
N LEU A 499 -15.35 23.13 4.11
CA LEU A 499 -15.34 22.01 3.18
C LEU A 499 -15.65 20.69 3.89
N LYS A 500 -15.00 20.43 5.03
CA LYS A 500 -15.29 19.24 5.85
C LYS A 500 -16.76 19.15 6.24
N LYS A 501 -17.34 20.26 6.72
CA LYS A 501 -18.77 20.30 7.05
C LYS A 501 -19.65 20.01 5.83
N ILE A 502 -19.38 20.63 4.67
CA ILE A 502 -20.14 20.39 3.43
C ILE A 502 -20.09 18.90 3.04
N VAL A 503 -18.91 18.28 3.10
CA VAL A 503 -18.75 16.86 2.75
C VAL A 503 -19.44 15.94 3.77
N GLU A 504 -19.38 16.27 5.07
CA GLU A 504 -20.13 15.55 6.13
C GLU A 504 -21.64 15.68 5.93
N ASP A 505 -22.14 16.88 5.62
CA ASP A 505 -23.55 17.16 5.34
C ASP A 505 -24.01 16.37 4.10
N TYR A 506 -23.22 16.37 3.01
CA TYR A 506 -23.48 15.56 1.81
C TYR A 506 -23.52 14.05 2.09
N LYS A 507 -22.57 13.54 2.89
CA LYS A 507 -22.53 12.13 3.27
C LYS A 507 -23.74 11.75 4.13
N TRP A 508 -24.17 12.66 5.02
CA TRP A 508 -25.38 12.50 5.80
C TRP A 508 -26.64 12.47 4.92
N GLU A 509 -26.78 13.40 3.98
CA GLU A 509 -27.89 13.43 3.02
C GLU A 509 -27.98 12.15 2.21
N ARG A 510 -26.86 11.62 1.70
CA ARG A 510 -26.85 10.32 1.01
C ARG A 510 -27.30 9.17 1.88
N HIS A 511 -26.95 9.19 3.17
CA HIS A 511 -27.44 8.20 4.12
C HIS A 511 -28.96 8.31 4.36
N GLN A 512 -29.51 9.54 4.38
CA GLN A 512 -30.96 9.75 4.42
C GLN A 512 -31.64 9.20 3.16
N VAL A 513 -31.04 9.39 1.98
CA VAL A 513 -31.55 8.79 0.72
C VAL A 513 -31.59 7.26 0.83
N THR A 514 -30.53 6.62 1.32
CA THR A 514 -30.51 5.17 1.57
C THR A 514 -31.63 4.74 2.51
N ASN A 515 -31.80 5.43 3.65
CA ASN A 515 -32.80 5.07 4.65
C ASN A 515 -34.22 5.26 4.09
N GLY A 516 -34.48 6.36 3.40
CA GLY A 516 -35.78 6.61 2.76
C GLY A 516 -36.13 5.55 1.71
N ILE A 517 -35.16 5.13 0.89
CA ILE A 517 -35.38 4.02 -0.07
C ILE A 517 -35.66 2.69 0.65
N LYS A 518 -35.02 2.42 1.79
CA LYS A 518 -35.31 1.24 2.62
C LYS A 518 -36.71 1.31 3.23
N GLU A 519 -37.12 2.48 3.73
CA GLU A 519 -38.47 2.70 4.26
C GLU A 519 -39.53 2.44 3.18
N GLN A 520 -39.30 2.87 1.93
CA GLN A 520 -40.20 2.52 0.81
C GLN A 520 -40.28 1.01 0.56
N GLY A 521 -39.17 0.28 0.77
CA GLY A 521 -39.16 -1.18 0.69
C GLY A 521 -39.97 -1.84 1.82
N GLU A 522 -39.85 -1.30 3.03
CA GLU A 522 -40.63 -1.74 4.19
C GLU A 522 -42.12 -1.56 3.92
N ASP A 523 -42.53 -0.33 3.57
CA ASP A 523 -43.92 0.04 3.23
C ASP A 523 -44.50 -0.82 2.11
N PHE A 524 -43.72 -1.08 1.06
CA PHE A 524 -44.12 -1.95 -0.05
C PHE A 524 -44.47 -3.38 0.42
N SER A 525 -43.75 -3.88 1.43
CA SER A 525 -43.81 -5.28 1.84
C SER A 525 -44.64 -5.55 3.11
N GLU A 526 -45.12 -4.51 3.80
CA GLU A 526 -45.77 -4.63 5.12
C GLU A 526 -47.01 -5.56 5.09
N ASN A 527 -47.70 -5.62 3.95
CA ASN A 527 -48.93 -6.40 3.77
C ASN A 527 -48.89 -7.38 2.59
N GLU A 528 -47.70 -7.60 2.02
CA GLU A 528 -47.51 -8.46 0.85
C GLU A 528 -46.96 -9.83 1.25
N SER A 529 -47.43 -10.89 0.58
CA SER A 529 -46.76 -12.19 0.64
C SER A 529 -45.47 -12.16 -0.18
N GLY A 530 -44.54 -13.08 0.10
CA GLY A 530 -43.33 -13.20 -0.70
C GLY A 530 -43.60 -13.38 -2.20
N ARG A 531 -42.66 -12.88 -3.01
CA ARG A 531 -42.76 -12.77 -4.46
C ARG A 531 -41.58 -13.42 -5.17
N SER A 532 -41.73 -13.63 -6.47
CA SER A 532 -40.68 -14.11 -7.37
C SER A 532 -40.08 -12.96 -8.16
N ILE A 533 -38.98 -12.43 -7.62
CA ILE A 533 -38.43 -11.14 -8.00
C ILE A 533 -37.30 -11.33 -9.03
N LEU A 534 -37.36 -10.60 -10.14
CA LEU A 534 -36.27 -10.50 -11.10
C LEU A 534 -35.48 -9.21 -10.89
N LEU A 535 -34.17 -9.35 -10.71
CA LEU A 535 -33.21 -8.26 -10.73
C LEU A 535 -32.42 -8.26 -12.03
N PHE A 536 -32.37 -7.09 -12.68
CA PHE A 536 -31.58 -6.86 -13.87
C PHE A 536 -30.78 -5.58 -13.72
N SER A 537 -29.50 -5.61 -14.11
CA SER A 537 -28.50 -4.54 -13.93
C SER A 537 -28.09 -4.25 -12.49
N GLU A 538 -26.77 -4.23 -12.21
CA GLU A 538 -26.22 -3.84 -10.89
C GLU A 538 -26.68 -2.45 -10.45
N SER A 539 -27.50 -2.43 -9.38
CA SER A 539 -28.06 -1.22 -8.78
C SER A 539 -28.09 -1.33 -7.26
N LEU A 540 -27.26 -0.53 -6.58
CA LEU A 540 -27.25 -0.48 -5.12
C LEU A 540 -28.61 -0.02 -4.55
N ARG A 541 -29.28 0.92 -5.21
CA ARG A 541 -30.59 1.42 -4.75
C ARG A 541 -31.67 0.33 -4.82
N ALA A 542 -31.63 -0.55 -5.82
CA ALA A 542 -32.53 -1.70 -5.89
C ALA A 542 -32.28 -2.70 -4.74
N ILE A 543 -31.01 -2.95 -4.40
CA ILE A 543 -30.65 -3.79 -3.25
C ILE A 543 -31.10 -3.14 -1.93
N GLU A 544 -30.89 -1.84 -1.77
CA GLU A 544 -31.33 -1.13 -0.57
C GLU A 544 -32.85 -1.18 -0.39
N PHE A 545 -33.61 -0.94 -1.47
CA PHE A 545 -35.07 -1.11 -1.46
C PHE A 545 -35.45 -2.52 -1.01
N LEU A 546 -34.86 -3.55 -1.62
CA LEU A 546 -35.13 -4.94 -1.25
C LEU A 546 -34.70 -5.27 0.18
N SER A 547 -33.59 -4.71 0.66
CA SER A 547 -33.11 -4.90 2.03
C SER A 547 -33.99 -4.25 3.08
N GLY A 548 -34.76 -3.23 2.70
CA GLY A 548 -35.76 -2.59 3.55
C GLY A 548 -37.05 -3.40 3.69
N THR A 549 -37.32 -4.33 2.77
CA THR A 549 -38.53 -5.18 2.87
C THR A 549 -38.53 -6.03 4.14
N THR A 550 -39.72 -6.38 4.63
CA THR A 550 -39.88 -7.14 5.87
C THR A 550 -39.21 -8.53 5.77
N ASP A 551 -38.68 -9.01 6.89
CA ASP A 551 -38.13 -10.36 7.04
C ASP A 551 -39.05 -11.46 6.50
N SER A 552 -40.36 -11.32 6.72
CA SER A 552 -41.36 -12.29 6.27
C SER A 552 -41.45 -12.31 4.75
N PHE A 553 -41.49 -11.12 4.12
CA PHE A 553 -41.48 -10.98 2.67
C PHE A 553 -40.21 -11.59 2.07
N GLN A 554 -39.03 -11.25 2.60
CA GLN A 554 -37.74 -11.77 2.11
C GLN A 554 -37.68 -13.30 2.19
N LYS A 555 -38.01 -13.88 3.35
CA LYS A 555 -37.99 -15.34 3.58
C LYS A 555 -39.00 -16.13 2.74
N GLN A 556 -40.04 -15.48 2.25
CA GLN A 556 -41.02 -16.11 1.35
C GLN A 556 -40.72 -15.83 -0.13
N SER A 557 -39.85 -14.86 -0.41
CA SER A 557 -39.50 -14.46 -1.76
C SER A 557 -38.35 -15.29 -2.32
N GLN A 558 -38.33 -15.40 -3.65
CA GLN A 558 -37.17 -15.90 -4.41
C GLN A 558 -36.63 -14.79 -5.31
N LEU A 559 -35.31 -14.74 -5.46
CA LEU A 559 -34.61 -13.80 -6.33
C LEU A 559 -34.04 -14.50 -7.54
N PHE A 560 -34.28 -13.93 -8.72
CA PHE A 560 -33.61 -14.24 -9.97
C PHE A 560 -32.71 -13.07 -10.34
N ILE A 561 -31.42 -13.34 -10.57
CA ILE A 561 -30.43 -12.31 -10.89
C ILE A 561 -29.85 -12.60 -12.26
N CYS A 562 -30.05 -11.68 -13.20
CA CYS A 562 -29.54 -11.80 -14.55
C CYS A 562 -28.03 -11.54 -14.63
N GLU A 563 -27.36 -12.15 -15.62
CA GLU A 563 -25.93 -11.97 -15.86
C GLU A 563 -25.54 -10.59 -16.42
N CYS A 564 -26.49 -9.88 -17.05
CA CYS A 564 -26.39 -8.50 -17.50
C CYS A 564 -25.26 -8.24 -18.52
N ARG A 565 -25.31 -8.92 -19.67
CA ARG A 565 -24.41 -8.68 -20.79
C ARG A 565 -24.84 -7.43 -21.58
N PRO A 566 -23.91 -6.64 -22.13
CA PRO A 566 -22.46 -6.82 -22.17
C PRO A 566 -21.70 -6.19 -21.01
N LYS A 567 -22.40 -5.48 -20.10
CA LYS A 567 -21.81 -4.71 -19.00
C LYS A 567 -20.83 -5.56 -18.18
N SER A 568 -21.21 -6.80 -17.91
CA SER A 568 -20.32 -7.74 -17.24
C SER A 568 -19.32 -8.35 -18.22
N GLU A 569 -18.08 -7.89 -18.17
CA GLU A 569 -16.99 -8.79 -17.74
C GLU A 569 -17.00 -10.23 -18.28
N LEU A 570 -16.86 -11.08 -17.28
CA LEU A 570 -17.02 -12.50 -17.37
C LEU A 570 -18.51 -12.82 -17.22
N PRO A 571 -18.99 -13.91 -17.84
CA PRO A 571 -20.34 -14.40 -17.60
C PRO A 571 -20.65 -14.45 -16.10
N PHE A 572 -21.82 -13.93 -15.70
CA PHE A 572 -22.32 -13.93 -14.32
C PHE A 572 -21.55 -13.11 -13.29
N ARG A 573 -20.50 -12.35 -13.64
CA ARG A 573 -19.72 -11.61 -12.65
C ARG A 573 -20.54 -10.53 -11.93
N ASP A 574 -21.33 -9.75 -12.66
CA ASP A 574 -22.22 -8.74 -12.06
C ASP A 574 -23.26 -9.42 -11.15
N ALA A 575 -23.77 -10.59 -11.56
CA ALA A 575 -24.70 -11.36 -10.74
C ALA A 575 -24.05 -11.90 -9.45
N GLN A 576 -22.76 -12.27 -9.50
CA GLN A 576 -22.00 -12.67 -8.32
C GLN A 576 -21.80 -11.49 -7.36
N ASN A 577 -21.42 -10.32 -7.87
CA ASN A 577 -21.29 -9.10 -7.06
C ASN A 577 -22.61 -8.77 -6.36
N PHE A 578 -23.73 -8.91 -7.04
CA PHE A 578 -25.07 -8.78 -6.43
C PHE A 578 -25.28 -9.76 -5.28
N CYS A 579 -24.93 -11.04 -5.49
CA CYS A 579 -25.09 -12.06 -4.45
C CYS A 579 -24.27 -11.71 -3.20
N ASP A 580 -23.08 -11.14 -3.37
CA ASP A 580 -22.24 -10.69 -2.27
C ASP A 580 -22.84 -9.45 -1.59
N LEU A 581 -23.32 -8.45 -2.35
CA LEU A 581 -24.00 -7.28 -1.78
C LEU A 581 -25.28 -7.63 -1.01
N ILE A 582 -26.08 -8.57 -1.52
CA ILE A 582 -27.29 -9.07 -0.85
C ILE A 582 -26.91 -9.78 0.46
N ARG A 583 -25.83 -10.58 0.44
CA ARG A 583 -25.30 -11.27 1.62
C ARG A 583 -24.83 -10.27 2.67
N ASP A 584 -24.06 -9.26 2.27
CA ASP A 584 -23.51 -8.23 3.14
C ASP A 584 -24.60 -7.31 3.72
N SER A 585 -25.71 -7.15 2.99
CA SER A 585 -26.89 -6.41 3.43
C SER A 585 -27.79 -7.18 4.41
N ASN A 586 -27.40 -8.38 4.84
CA ASN A 586 -28.18 -9.27 5.72
C ASN A 586 -29.58 -9.61 5.20
N CYS A 587 -29.80 -9.58 3.89
CA CYS A 587 -31.08 -9.97 3.31
C CYS A 587 -31.32 -11.48 3.46
N MET A 588 -32.55 -11.87 3.80
CA MET A 588 -32.93 -13.25 4.14
C MET A 588 -33.71 -13.98 3.04
N PHE A 589 -33.40 -13.72 1.78
CA PHE A 589 -34.08 -14.37 0.65
C PHE A 589 -33.91 -15.89 0.69
N SER A 590 -35.02 -16.62 0.58
CA SER A 590 -35.03 -18.09 0.71
C SER A 590 -34.22 -18.80 -0.37
N LYS A 591 -34.17 -18.19 -1.56
CA LYS A 591 -33.50 -18.72 -2.75
C LYS A 591 -33.05 -17.58 -3.64
N ILE A 592 -31.78 -17.62 -4.02
CA ILE A 592 -31.19 -16.72 -5.02
C ILE A 592 -30.72 -17.59 -6.19
N THR A 593 -31.17 -17.27 -7.40
CA THR A 593 -30.84 -18.01 -8.62
C THR A 593 -30.23 -17.05 -9.64
N ILE A 594 -28.99 -17.30 -10.02
CA ILE A 594 -28.36 -16.57 -11.12
C ILE A 594 -28.81 -17.20 -12.44
N ILE A 595 -29.20 -16.37 -13.42
CA ILE A 595 -29.72 -16.82 -14.71
C ILE A 595 -29.10 -16.03 -15.90
N PRO A 596 -29.01 -16.64 -17.10
CA PRO A 596 -28.72 -15.91 -18.32
C PRO A 596 -29.83 -14.92 -18.67
N ASP A 597 -29.49 -13.81 -19.34
CA ASP A 597 -30.45 -12.73 -19.68
C ASP A 597 -31.65 -13.26 -20.47
N MET A 598 -31.41 -14.15 -21.44
CA MET A 598 -32.45 -14.77 -22.25
C MET A 598 -33.44 -15.63 -21.44
N THR A 599 -33.01 -16.14 -20.29
CA THR A 599 -33.87 -16.97 -19.43
C THR A 599 -34.92 -16.11 -18.73
N ALA A 600 -34.63 -14.83 -18.47
CA ALA A 600 -35.55 -13.90 -17.82
C ALA A 600 -36.87 -13.78 -18.59
N PHE A 601 -36.81 -13.64 -19.92
CA PHE A 601 -38.00 -13.54 -20.77
C PHE A 601 -38.93 -14.75 -20.61
N ASN A 602 -38.35 -15.95 -20.63
CA ASN A 602 -39.12 -17.18 -20.49
C ASN A 602 -39.67 -17.36 -19.06
N LEU A 603 -38.99 -16.86 -18.03
CA LEU A 603 -39.52 -16.88 -16.65
C LEU A 603 -40.69 -15.91 -16.47
N ILE A 604 -40.61 -14.71 -17.07
CA ILE A 604 -41.70 -13.74 -17.11
C ILE A 604 -42.90 -14.31 -17.87
N GLU A 605 -42.69 -14.82 -19.10
CA GLU A 605 -43.75 -15.40 -19.93
C GLU A 605 -44.50 -16.56 -19.24
N ARG A 606 -43.78 -17.39 -18.46
CA ARG A 606 -44.36 -18.51 -17.73
C ARG A 606 -45.05 -18.10 -16.42
N GLY A 607 -45.03 -16.82 -16.06
CA GLY A 607 -45.55 -16.33 -14.77
C GLY A 607 -44.77 -16.87 -13.57
N ILE A 608 -43.48 -17.22 -13.77
CA ILE A 608 -42.60 -17.61 -12.66
C ILE A 608 -42.07 -16.37 -11.96
N VAL A 609 -41.88 -15.27 -12.68
CA VAL A 609 -41.56 -13.93 -12.13
C VAL A 609 -42.85 -13.12 -12.04
N ASP A 610 -43.08 -12.48 -10.90
CA ASP A 610 -44.24 -11.64 -10.62
C ASP A 610 -43.88 -10.16 -10.34
N LEU A 611 -42.60 -9.88 -10.13
CA LEU A 611 -42.06 -8.54 -9.90
C LEU A 611 -40.69 -8.39 -10.58
N VAL A 612 -40.50 -7.32 -11.34
CA VAL A 612 -39.19 -6.87 -11.84
C VAL A 612 -38.77 -5.64 -11.07
N VAL A 613 -37.56 -5.65 -10.51
CA VAL A 613 -36.96 -4.47 -9.84
C VAL A 613 -35.70 -4.05 -10.59
N LEU A 614 -35.67 -2.79 -11.01
CA LEU A 614 -34.59 -2.18 -11.79
C LEU A 614 -34.02 -0.97 -11.05
N GLY A 615 -32.76 -0.65 -11.31
CA GLY A 615 -32.23 0.69 -11.04
C GLY A 615 -32.46 1.64 -12.22
N ALA A 616 -32.11 2.91 -12.02
CA ALA A 616 -31.91 3.85 -13.13
C ALA A 616 -30.60 4.63 -12.98
N HIS A 617 -29.96 4.92 -14.12
CA HIS A 617 -28.85 5.86 -14.23
C HIS A 617 -29.37 7.29 -14.31
N ASP A 618 -30.45 7.51 -15.06
CA ASP A 618 -31.10 8.80 -15.24
C ASP A 618 -32.61 8.59 -15.36
N VAL A 619 -33.42 9.56 -14.91
CA VAL A 619 -34.87 9.57 -15.04
C VAL A 619 -35.30 10.92 -15.64
N LEU A 620 -35.99 10.85 -16.76
CA LEU A 620 -36.51 12.02 -17.47
C LEU A 620 -37.97 12.27 -17.08
N LEU A 621 -38.23 13.47 -16.58
CA LEU A 621 -39.53 13.93 -16.12
C LEU A 621 -40.15 14.93 -17.12
N SER A 622 -41.46 14.87 -17.30
CA SER A 622 -42.28 15.93 -17.93
C SER A 622 -43.40 16.30 -16.96
N ASN A 623 -43.52 17.60 -16.61
CA ASN A 623 -44.45 18.06 -15.58
C ASN A 623 -44.40 17.22 -14.29
N ASP A 624 -43.18 16.97 -13.77
CA ASP A 624 -42.91 16.12 -12.60
C ASP A 624 -43.31 14.63 -12.72
N MET A 625 -43.79 14.19 -13.88
CA MET A 625 -44.14 12.79 -14.14
C MET A 625 -43.01 12.07 -14.89
N PRO A 626 -42.63 10.85 -14.49
CA PRO A 626 -41.62 10.07 -15.18
C PRO A 626 -42.12 9.62 -16.56
N VAL A 627 -41.31 9.87 -17.59
CA VAL A 627 -41.61 9.48 -18.97
C VAL A 627 -40.61 8.45 -19.47
N TYR A 628 -39.32 8.67 -19.21
CA TYR A 628 -38.26 7.75 -19.61
C TYR A 628 -37.23 7.58 -18.50
N PHE A 629 -36.47 6.50 -18.55
CA PHE A 629 -35.26 6.34 -17.76
C PHE A 629 -34.18 5.63 -18.56
N ILE A 630 -32.94 5.82 -18.16
CA ILE A 630 -31.78 5.15 -18.74
C ILE A 630 -31.33 4.05 -17.79
N ASN A 631 -31.21 2.81 -18.27
CA ASN A 631 -30.64 1.70 -17.53
C ASN A 631 -29.75 0.83 -18.43
N THR A 632 -29.06 -0.17 -17.90
CA THR A 632 -28.19 -1.06 -18.69
C THR A 632 -28.97 -1.74 -19.82
N CYS A 633 -28.28 -1.95 -20.95
CA CYS A 633 -28.78 -2.67 -22.12
C CYS A 633 -29.50 -3.97 -21.77
N GLY A 634 -30.65 -4.22 -22.41
CA GLY A 634 -31.58 -5.33 -22.14
C GLY A 634 -32.75 -4.95 -21.23
N SER A 635 -32.67 -3.82 -20.51
CA SER A 635 -33.76 -3.35 -19.64
C SER A 635 -35.04 -3.05 -20.42
N SER A 636 -34.94 -2.43 -21.60
CA SER A 636 -36.10 -2.08 -22.42
C SER A 636 -36.87 -3.33 -22.86
N ALA A 637 -36.16 -4.37 -23.31
CA ALA A 637 -36.77 -5.64 -23.68
C ALA A 637 -37.44 -6.35 -22.48
N ILE A 638 -36.83 -6.29 -21.29
CA ILE A 638 -37.42 -6.87 -20.08
C ILE A 638 -38.72 -6.14 -19.70
N ILE A 639 -38.74 -4.81 -19.80
CA ILE A 639 -39.91 -3.97 -19.52
C ILE A 639 -41.04 -4.28 -20.50
N GLU A 640 -40.74 -4.37 -21.80
CA GLU A 640 -41.74 -4.72 -22.83
C GLU A 640 -42.38 -6.08 -22.54
N ILE A 641 -41.56 -7.08 -22.20
CA ILE A 641 -42.04 -8.43 -21.88
C ILE A 641 -42.82 -8.45 -20.56
N ALA A 642 -42.35 -7.72 -19.53
CA ALA A 642 -43.08 -7.58 -18.27
C ALA A 642 -44.47 -6.94 -18.49
N GLN A 643 -44.54 -5.86 -19.27
CA GLN A 643 -45.80 -5.21 -19.63
C GLN A 643 -46.73 -6.17 -20.38
N LYS A 644 -46.22 -6.89 -21.38
CA LYS A 644 -46.99 -7.85 -22.18
C LYS A 644 -47.65 -8.95 -21.33
N PHE A 645 -46.96 -9.41 -20.29
CA PHE A 645 -47.44 -10.46 -19.39
C PHE A 645 -48.01 -9.92 -18.07
N ASN A 646 -48.23 -8.60 -17.95
CA ASN A 646 -48.76 -7.92 -16.76
C ASN A 646 -47.96 -8.22 -15.48
N VAL A 647 -46.64 -8.31 -15.59
CA VAL A 647 -45.72 -8.39 -14.45
C VAL A 647 -45.43 -6.97 -13.95
N GLU A 648 -45.47 -6.80 -12.62
CA GLU A 648 -45.21 -5.50 -12.01
C GLU A 648 -43.75 -5.08 -12.18
N VAL A 649 -43.51 -3.80 -12.49
CA VAL A 649 -42.16 -3.25 -12.66
C VAL A 649 -41.96 -2.07 -11.70
N ILE A 650 -40.91 -2.15 -10.89
CA ILE A 650 -40.45 -1.10 -9.99
C ILE A 650 -39.07 -0.61 -10.45
N VAL A 651 -38.94 0.69 -10.68
CA VAL A 651 -37.66 1.36 -10.89
C VAL A 651 -37.29 2.09 -9.61
N VAL A 652 -36.09 1.85 -9.10
CA VAL A 652 -35.58 2.52 -7.90
C VAL A 652 -34.48 3.50 -8.30
N ALA A 653 -34.67 4.78 -7.98
CA ALA A 653 -33.71 5.84 -8.28
C ALA A 653 -33.76 6.96 -7.24
N GLU A 654 -32.61 7.57 -6.96
CA GLU A 654 -32.53 8.75 -6.10
C GLU A 654 -32.91 10.01 -6.88
N LYS A 655 -33.57 10.99 -6.24
CA LYS A 655 -34.03 12.22 -6.92
C LYS A 655 -32.92 13.03 -7.59
N GLY A 656 -31.67 12.89 -7.12
CA GLY A 656 -30.50 13.51 -7.75
C GLY A 656 -30.26 13.08 -9.21
N LYS A 657 -30.90 11.98 -9.65
CA LYS A 657 -30.86 11.48 -11.03
C LYS A 657 -32.02 11.97 -11.90
N PHE A 658 -32.91 12.82 -11.37
CA PHE A 658 -34.07 13.28 -12.11
C PHE A 658 -33.70 14.51 -12.94
N ASN A 659 -34.07 14.51 -14.22
CA ASN A 659 -33.86 15.62 -15.13
C ASN A 659 -35.20 15.99 -15.82
N SER A 660 -35.51 17.28 -15.92
CA SER A 660 -36.71 17.76 -16.59
C SER A 660 -36.48 17.86 -18.11
N ILE A 661 -37.37 17.26 -18.91
CA ILE A 661 -37.32 17.33 -20.38
C ILE A 661 -37.45 18.77 -20.87
N GLU A 662 -38.22 19.61 -20.17
CA GLU A 662 -38.43 21.02 -20.53
C GLU A 662 -37.14 21.84 -20.41
N SER A 663 -36.26 21.48 -19.47
CA SER A 663 -34.95 22.11 -19.32
C SER A 663 -34.01 21.78 -20.47
N CYS A 664 -34.19 20.63 -21.14
CA CYS A 664 -33.40 20.23 -22.29
C CYS A 664 -33.79 20.98 -23.58
N GLN A 665 -35.04 21.46 -23.70
CA GLN A 665 -35.55 22.14 -24.90
C GLN A 665 -35.16 23.63 -25.00
N THR A 666 -34.67 24.23 -23.91
CA THR A 666 -34.35 25.67 -23.85
C THR A 666 -32.88 25.99 -24.15
N ALA A 667 -32.05 24.97 -24.41
CA ALA A 667 -30.75 25.16 -25.05
C ALA A 667 -31.00 25.60 -26.50
N SER A 668 -30.44 26.74 -26.89
CA SER A 668 -30.75 27.48 -28.12
C SER A 668 -30.76 26.63 -29.39
N ASP A 669 -31.71 26.93 -30.29
CA ASP A 669 -31.94 26.32 -31.61
C ASP A 669 -30.70 26.20 -32.53
N ASP A 670 -29.59 26.86 -32.22
CA ASP A 670 -28.33 26.81 -32.99
C ASP A 670 -27.33 25.74 -32.51
N ASP A 671 -27.58 25.08 -31.36
CA ASP A 671 -26.80 23.94 -30.83
C ASP A 671 -27.65 22.64 -30.85
N TYR A 672 -28.60 22.54 -31.78
CA TYR A 672 -29.51 21.38 -31.94
C TYR A 672 -28.84 20.16 -32.61
N ASP A 673 -27.68 19.76 -32.12
CA ASP A 673 -27.33 18.35 -32.09
C ASP A 673 -27.79 17.85 -30.72
N PHE A 674 -29.01 17.31 -30.67
CA PHE A 674 -29.58 16.68 -29.48
C PHE A 674 -28.81 15.38 -29.19
N GLU A 675 -27.53 15.50 -28.80
CA GLU A 675 -26.59 14.42 -28.45
C GLU A 675 -26.94 13.70 -27.14
N TYR A 676 -28.16 13.85 -26.62
CA TYR A 676 -28.61 13.08 -25.45
C TYR A 676 -28.77 11.59 -25.79
N GLU A 677 -29.18 11.28 -27.04
CA GLU A 677 -29.21 9.89 -27.57
C GLU A 677 -27.80 9.38 -27.94
N ILE A 678 -26.90 10.28 -28.38
CA ILE A 678 -25.59 9.91 -28.94
C ILE A 678 -24.54 9.69 -27.84
N SER A 679 -24.61 10.39 -26.70
CA SER A 679 -23.65 10.20 -25.60
C SER A 679 -23.72 8.80 -24.97
N TYR A 680 -24.90 8.17 -24.92
CA TYR A 680 -25.08 6.85 -24.31
C TYR A 680 -25.08 5.72 -25.35
N GLY A 681 -25.56 5.98 -26.58
CA GLY A 681 -25.64 4.99 -27.66
C GLY A 681 -24.32 4.70 -28.37
N HIS A 682 -23.39 5.67 -28.41
CA HIS A 682 -22.08 5.52 -29.06
C HIS A 682 -20.90 5.33 -28.10
N GLU A 683 -21.16 5.07 -26.81
CA GLU A 683 -20.13 4.42 -26.00
C GLU A 683 -19.95 2.99 -26.54
N SER A 684 -19.15 2.85 -27.61
CA SER A 684 -18.25 1.72 -27.80
C SER A 684 -17.37 1.70 -26.56
N THR A 685 -17.96 1.26 -25.45
CA THR A 685 -17.27 1.09 -24.20
C THR A 685 -16.11 0.19 -24.55
N ILE A 686 -14.93 0.59 -24.06
CA ILE A 686 -13.63 -0.05 -24.24
C ILE A 686 -13.67 -1.43 -23.56
N TYR A 687 -14.53 -2.29 -24.08
CA TYR A 687 -14.61 -3.71 -23.88
C TYR A 687 -13.83 -4.40 -25.01
N ASP A 688 -12.83 -3.70 -25.53
CA ASP A 688 -12.06 -3.97 -26.76
C ASP A 688 -11.26 -5.28 -26.75
N GLU A 689 -11.36 -6.14 -25.73
CA GLU A 689 -10.55 -7.37 -25.69
C GLU A 689 -11.29 -8.55 -25.02
N TYR A 690 -12.50 -8.88 -25.51
CA TYR A 690 -13.16 -10.13 -25.11
C TYR A 690 -12.76 -11.33 -25.95
N GLU A 691 -12.81 -12.52 -25.37
CA GLU A 691 -12.88 -13.77 -26.15
C GLU A 691 -14.06 -13.77 -27.12
N PHE A 692 -15.23 -13.20 -26.77
CA PHE A 692 -16.35 -13.09 -27.70
C PHE A 692 -16.11 -12.06 -28.80
N MET A 693 -15.58 -10.88 -28.48
CA MET A 693 -15.29 -9.85 -29.50
C MET A 693 -14.12 -10.31 -30.39
N SER A 694 -13.05 -10.84 -29.80
CA SER A 694 -11.95 -11.46 -30.53
C SER A 694 -12.40 -12.67 -31.34
N TRP A 695 -13.35 -13.48 -30.83
CA TRP A 695 -13.98 -14.55 -31.61
C TRP A 695 -14.83 -13.96 -32.75
N ALA A 696 -15.71 -13.00 -32.49
CA ALA A 696 -16.57 -12.35 -33.48
C ALA A 696 -15.73 -11.69 -34.57
N GLU A 697 -14.71 -10.91 -34.21
CA GLU A 697 -13.70 -10.34 -35.09
C GLU A 697 -12.95 -11.43 -35.87
N SER A 698 -12.54 -12.53 -35.21
CA SER A 698 -11.93 -13.68 -35.91
C SER A 698 -12.88 -14.34 -36.92
N GLN A 699 -14.19 -14.17 -36.74
CA GLN A 699 -15.24 -14.61 -37.64
C GLN A 699 -15.71 -13.50 -38.61
N ASN A 700 -15.12 -12.30 -38.58
CA ASN A 700 -15.59 -11.11 -39.31
C ASN A 700 -17.06 -10.76 -39.04
N ILE A 701 -17.53 -10.98 -37.82
CA ILE A 701 -18.86 -10.59 -37.37
C ILE A 701 -18.75 -9.16 -36.83
N ASP A 702 -19.49 -8.24 -37.45
CA ASP A 702 -19.61 -6.87 -36.96
C ASP A 702 -20.44 -6.86 -35.67
N THR A 703 -19.97 -6.17 -34.65
CA THR A 703 -20.55 -6.19 -33.31
C THR A 703 -20.78 -4.75 -32.85
N GLN A 704 -22.03 -4.38 -32.63
CA GLN A 704 -22.41 -3.16 -31.93
C GLN A 704 -22.74 -3.51 -30.50
N ASN A 705 -21.96 -2.96 -29.56
CA ASN A 705 -22.11 -3.24 -28.14
C ASN A 705 -22.66 -2.01 -27.42
N ILE A 706 -23.97 -1.96 -27.24
CA ILE A 706 -24.66 -0.84 -26.61
C ILE A 706 -24.65 -1.07 -25.08
N GLY A 707 -24.19 -0.08 -24.32
CA GLY A 707 -24.10 -0.18 -22.86
C GLY A 707 -25.42 0.08 -22.13
N TYR A 708 -26.31 0.88 -22.72
CA TYR A 708 -27.50 1.42 -22.07
C TYR A 708 -28.73 1.41 -22.98
N ASP A 709 -29.89 1.15 -22.40
CA ASP A 709 -31.19 1.29 -23.04
C ASP A 709 -31.88 2.56 -22.57
N PHE A 710 -32.60 3.19 -23.49
CA PHE A 710 -33.62 4.18 -23.20
C PHE A 710 -34.96 3.46 -22.96
N CYS A 711 -35.49 3.55 -21.75
CA CYS A 711 -36.65 2.78 -21.30
C CYS A 711 -37.86 3.69 -21.09
N GLU A 712 -38.97 3.41 -21.78
CA GLU A 712 -40.23 4.15 -21.60
C GLU A 712 -40.98 3.65 -20.36
N PHE A 713 -41.46 4.59 -19.54
CA PHE A 713 -42.40 4.26 -18.46
C PHE A 713 -43.77 3.95 -19.08
N PHE A 714 -44.33 2.79 -18.73
CA PHE A 714 -45.71 2.44 -19.10
C PHE A 714 -46.65 2.58 -17.90
N ARG A 715 -47.95 2.68 -18.18
CA ARG A 715 -48.99 2.85 -17.14
C ARG A 715 -48.91 1.76 -16.07
N GLY A 716 -48.83 2.19 -14.81
CA GLY A 716 -48.79 1.31 -13.64
C GLY A 716 -47.38 0.89 -13.20
N MET A 717 -46.35 1.24 -13.98
CA MET A 717 -44.96 1.13 -13.55
C MET A 717 -44.70 2.11 -12.41
N LYS A 718 -43.91 1.69 -11.42
CA LYS A 718 -43.62 2.50 -10.22
C LYS A 718 -42.19 3.01 -10.25
N LEU A 719 -42.01 4.30 -9.96
CA LEU A 719 -40.72 4.91 -9.66
C LEU A 719 -40.64 5.16 -8.17
N VAL A 720 -39.76 4.43 -7.49
CA VAL A 720 -39.48 4.55 -6.05
C VAL A 720 -38.25 5.43 -5.86
N CYS A 721 -38.39 6.44 -5.00
CA CYS A 721 -37.30 7.31 -4.55
C CYS A 721 -37.36 7.47 -3.02
N GLU A 722 -36.41 8.20 -2.44
CA GLU A 722 -36.22 8.26 -0.99
C GLU A 722 -37.41 8.77 -0.17
N ASN A 723 -38.39 9.45 -0.76
CA ASN A 723 -39.51 10.03 -0.02
C ASN A 723 -40.87 9.82 -0.71
N ASP A 724 -40.90 9.09 -1.83
CA ASP A 724 -42.10 9.00 -2.65
C ASP A 724 -42.07 7.77 -3.57
N THR A 725 -43.27 7.31 -3.93
CA THR A 725 -43.48 6.31 -4.96
C THR A 725 -44.43 6.90 -6.02
N ILE A 726 -43.87 7.23 -7.17
CA ILE A 726 -44.60 7.82 -8.29
C ILE A 726 -45.10 6.70 -9.20
N ILE A 727 -46.41 6.64 -9.44
CA ILE A 727 -47.02 5.68 -10.36
C ILE A 727 -47.15 6.35 -11.73
N ALA A 728 -46.56 5.76 -12.76
CA ALA A 728 -46.68 6.27 -14.12
C ALA A 728 -48.14 6.21 -14.61
N GLU A 729 -48.64 7.34 -15.09
CA GLU A 729 -49.97 7.47 -15.70
C GLU A 729 -49.91 7.32 -17.23
N ASP A 730 -51.07 7.24 -17.90
CA ASP A 730 -51.13 7.20 -19.38
C ASP A 730 -50.55 8.50 -19.97
N ASN A 731 -49.28 8.47 -20.35
CA ASN A 731 -48.62 9.57 -21.02
C ASN A 731 -48.78 9.40 -22.54
N ASN A 732 -49.60 10.24 -23.18
CA ASN A 732 -49.67 10.36 -24.65
C ASN A 732 -48.47 11.12 -25.26
N ILE A 733 -47.36 11.27 -24.53
CA ILE A 733 -46.18 11.99 -24.98
C ILE A 733 -45.30 11.03 -25.75
N ARG A 734 -45.57 10.87 -27.06
CA ARG A 734 -44.60 10.25 -27.97
C ARG A 734 -43.50 11.25 -28.26
N ILE A 735 -42.35 11.11 -27.60
CA ILE A 735 -41.12 11.74 -28.11
C ILE A 735 -40.81 11.04 -29.42
N LYS A 736 -40.81 11.81 -30.51
CA LYS A 736 -40.49 11.31 -31.84
C LYS A 736 -38.97 11.18 -31.91
N LEU A 737 -38.43 10.03 -31.48
CA LEU A 737 -37.03 9.67 -31.69
C LEU A 737 -36.76 9.79 -33.19
N ILE A 738 -35.72 10.54 -33.56
CA ILE A 738 -35.42 10.83 -34.95
C ILE A 738 -34.88 9.54 -35.57
N ASP A 739 -35.57 9.06 -36.59
CA ASP A 739 -35.32 7.81 -37.32
C ASP A 739 -33.83 7.68 -37.72
N ASP A 740 -33.13 6.70 -37.14
CA ASP A 740 -31.76 6.30 -37.49
C ASP A 740 -31.74 5.70 -38.90
N THR A 741 -31.71 6.57 -39.90
CA THR A 741 -31.21 6.25 -41.24
C THR A 741 -30.04 7.18 -41.56
N LYS A 742 -28.88 6.88 -40.99
CA LYS A 742 -27.58 7.21 -41.57
C LYS A 742 -26.45 6.31 -41.08
#